data_AF-A0A817IW16-F1
#
_entry.id   AF-A0A817IW16-F1
#
_cell.length_a   1.000
_cell.length_b   1.000
_cell.length_c   1.000
_cell.angle_alpha   90.00
_cell.angle_beta   90.00
_cell.angle_gamma   90.00
#
_symmetry.space_group_name_H-M   'P 1'
#
loop_
_entity.id
_entity.type
_entity.pdbx_description
1 polymer ?
#
loop_
_entity_poly.entity_id
_entity_poly.type
_entity_poly.pdbx_seq_one_letter_code
_entity_poly.pdbx_strand_id
1 'polypeptide(L)'
;MTTSNKNIKVTITPSSDTNVVLSARSYQTELMEQAKLENLIVCLPTGSGKTYIAVILIKEMSYSIRESIKKGGKRTVFLVKTVQLVDQQSDYIHTHTNLRVGRYCGELGVDLWNKEKWEDEFENHQVLVFTAQVFLNLIDHNHFSLKHVNLIIFDECHHASGDNQYAALMNKHYDNCPDPPRVLGLTASISSRKIKPKALIDNAKELEKTYRARIESGSSRNESIQHGTSVQVEPIEYSNYRDEILLKNESLTIPFDIGLHIAMDSKSTSILQRTINFNITINNPSQLYNGKLEPIHLLIPMKDCSEENPPMDKKRFSTFMNRKFIGIVALAIIITIFVGGLIALTVISAKIAVRPDKKLSMSRKVLFIIVDGIPADIIEKISIPNMKKIQELGSFTRAYVGGENGTYSQTPAISAPGYMNLLTGTWANKHNVYDNEMENPNYHYKNIFRLLKEQYSDKKIAIFSTWTDNRIKLIGDGVATAGNIIFDYKFDGYEFDNITYPHDLDDHYIFDIDECVTNETFACIKIYGPDLSWVYLQYTDDVAHQFGDSEQFNQAVKNADHQIGRIWEVINYRMKHNQEDWLFIITTDHGRDSITGKEHDYQSDRERTTWIITNSQQMNSYFHDFEPAIVDIYPTIARWIGLNILIESKRELDGVPLIGKVSLIKPNIKLHDVTLNISWTVLDPVGIVKMWLSTTNLFKDGMTDSYYLVRTVPINEKMIIVDIQKYPSNFYKVVLEGQYNTMNRWIIRS
;
A
#
# COMPACT_ATOMS: atom_id res chain seq x y z
N MET A 1 19.61 -36.36 44.51
CA MET A 1 20.36 -36.95 43.39
C MET A 1 20.52 -35.89 42.34
N THR A 2 21.75 -35.43 42.14
CA THR A 2 22.16 -34.42 41.17
C THR A 2 22.29 -35.06 39.79
N THR A 3 21.54 -34.59 38.80
CA THR A 3 21.77 -34.91 37.39
C THR A 3 22.17 -33.66 36.64
N SER A 4 23.41 -33.68 36.17
CA SER A 4 24.14 -32.64 35.45
C SER A 4 23.48 -32.28 34.11
N ASN A 5 23.17 -30.99 33.93
CA ASN A 5 22.89 -30.40 32.62
C ASN A 5 24.15 -30.41 31.76
N LYS A 6 24.16 -31.22 30.70
CA LYS A 6 25.11 -31.06 29.59
C LYS A 6 24.67 -29.86 28.76
N ASN A 7 25.45 -28.78 28.81
CA ASN A 7 25.32 -27.63 27.93
C ASN A 7 25.52 -28.04 26.47
N ILE A 8 24.44 -28.06 25.69
CA ILE A 8 24.51 -28.09 24.22
C ILE A 8 24.73 -26.63 23.79
N LYS A 9 25.96 -26.30 23.38
CA LYS A 9 26.25 -25.07 22.63
C LYS A 9 25.67 -25.23 21.23
N VAL A 10 24.53 -24.59 20.97
CA VAL A 10 24.03 -24.40 19.60
C VAL A 10 24.75 -23.18 19.04
N THR A 11 25.77 -23.43 18.21
CA THR A 11 26.37 -22.39 17.37
C THR A 11 25.45 -22.16 16.18
N ILE A 12 24.69 -21.07 16.20
CA ILE A 12 23.90 -20.63 15.04
C ILE A 12 24.90 -20.03 14.04
N THR A 13 25.26 -20.81 13.03
CA THR A 13 25.82 -20.25 11.79
C THR A 13 24.69 -19.51 11.06
N PRO A 14 24.90 -18.27 10.59
CA PRO A 14 23.92 -17.58 9.78
C PRO A 14 23.65 -18.40 8.52
N SER A 15 22.38 -18.73 8.25
CA SER A 15 21.98 -19.25 6.96
C SER A 15 22.13 -18.13 5.93
N SER A 16 23.23 -18.15 5.18
CA SER A 16 23.31 -17.49 3.89
C SER A 16 22.29 -18.13 2.97
N ASP A 17 21.21 -17.41 2.65
CA ASP A 17 20.59 -17.33 1.31
C ASP A 17 19.14 -16.82 1.38
N THR A 18 18.97 -15.51 1.27
CA THR A 18 17.83 -14.88 0.57
C THR A 18 18.28 -13.55 -0.02
N ASN A 19 19.18 -13.60 -1.01
CA ASN A 19 19.37 -12.49 -1.95
C ASN A 19 18.05 -12.31 -2.73
N VAL A 20 17.18 -11.39 -2.30
CA VAL A 20 16.11 -10.87 -3.15
C VAL A 20 16.79 -10.11 -4.28
N VAL A 21 16.94 -10.75 -5.44
CA VAL A 21 17.49 -10.10 -6.63
C VAL A 21 16.48 -9.04 -7.10
N LEU A 22 16.73 -7.77 -6.78
CA LEU A 22 16.02 -6.64 -7.39
C LEU A 22 16.24 -6.69 -8.91
N SER A 23 15.22 -7.08 -9.68
CA SER A 23 15.29 -7.05 -11.13
C SER A 23 15.13 -5.61 -11.63
N ALA A 24 16.10 -5.13 -12.40
CA ALA A 24 16.03 -3.82 -13.05
C ALA A 24 14.87 -3.75 -14.05
N ARG A 25 14.19 -2.61 -14.12
CA ARG A 25 13.13 -2.36 -15.11
C ARG A 25 13.74 -2.29 -16.52
N SER A 26 12.95 -2.56 -17.55
CA SER A 26 13.29 -2.46 -18.98
C SER A 26 14.08 -1.18 -19.31
N TYR A 27 13.51 -0.01 -19.02
CA TYR A 27 14.17 1.27 -19.30
C TYR A 27 15.42 1.52 -18.46
N GLN A 28 15.47 0.99 -17.22
CA GLN A 28 16.65 1.13 -16.37
C GLN A 28 17.81 0.30 -16.92
N THR A 29 17.52 -0.91 -17.41
CA THR A 29 18.48 -1.77 -18.12
C THR A 29 18.92 -1.13 -19.43
N GLU A 30 17.99 -0.60 -20.23
CA GLU A 30 18.30 0.09 -21.49
C GLU A 30 19.25 1.28 -21.27
N LEU A 31 18.91 2.18 -20.35
CA LEU A 31 19.71 3.35 -20.04
C LEU A 31 21.07 2.98 -19.44
N MET A 32 21.13 1.94 -18.61
CA MET A 32 22.39 1.42 -18.08
C MET A 32 23.28 0.83 -19.19
N GLU A 33 22.72 0.05 -20.11
CA GLU A 33 23.47 -0.49 -21.25
C GLU A 33 24.01 0.62 -22.16
N GLN A 34 23.25 1.71 -22.36
CA GLN A 34 23.76 2.88 -23.05
C GLN A 34 24.88 3.58 -22.26
N ALA A 35 24.70 3.76 -20.94
CA ALA A 35 25.69 4.38 -20.07
C ALA A 35 27.01 3.58 -19.93
N LYS A 36 27.01 2.27 -20.26
CA LYS A 36 28.25 1.49 -20.40
C LYS A 36 29.06 1.93 -21.62
N LEU A 37 28.38 2.23 -22.72
CA LEU A 37 28.97 2.52 -24.02
C LEU A 37 29.42 3.98 -24.16
N GLU A 38 28.65 4.92 -23.62
CA GLU A 38 28.89 6.35 -23.76
C GLU A 38 28.56 7.14 -22.49
N ASN A 39 29.03 8.38 -22.43
CA ASN A 39 28.67 9.30 -21.36
C ASN A 39 27.22 9.73 -21.52
N LEU A 40 26.44 9.64 -20.45
CA LEU A 40 24.99 9.79 -20.51
C LEU A 40 24.47 10.71 -19.41
N ILE A 41 23.53 11.59 -19.74
CA ILE A 41 22.68 12.29 -18.78
C ILE A 41 21.30 11.64 -18.84
N VAL A 42 20.95 10.94 -17.77
CA VAL A 42 19.64 10.33 -17.59
C VAL A 42 18.69 11.39 -17.04
N CYS A 43 17.77 11.85 -17.90
CA CYS A 43 16.72 12.80 -17.54
C CYS A 43 15.39 12.06 -17.36
N LEU A 44 15.10 11.67 -16.12
CA LEU A 44 13.87 10.96 -15.76
C LEU A 44 13.20 11.61 -14.55
N PRO A 45 11.86 11.62 -14.46
CA PRO A 45 11.18 12.25 -13.32
C PRO A 45 11.64 11.69 -11.96
N THR A 46 11.43 12.44 -10.89
CA THR A 46 11.66 11.95 -9.51
C THR A 46 10.82 10.69 -9.25
N GLY A 47 11.32 9.77 -8.43
CA GLY A 47 10.67 8.47 -8.17
C GLY A 47 10.90 7.37 -9.23
N SER A 48 11.45 7.69 -10.41
CA SER A 48 11.77 6.69 -11.45
C SER A 48 12.96 5.75 -11.12
N GLY A 49 13.59 5.89 -9.96
CA GLY A 49 14.71 5.04 -9.56
C GLY A 49 16.01 5.32 -10.33
N LYS A 50 16.30 6.59 -10.64
CA LYS A 50 17.56 7.03 -11.29
C LYS A 50 18.81 6.49 -10.58
N THR A 51 18.84 6.56 -9.25
CA THR A 51 19.95 6.01 -8.45
C THR A 51 20.15 4.51 -8.65
N TYR A 52 19.07 3.74 -8.91
CA TYR A 52 19.21 2.31 -9.17
C TYR A 52 19.93 2.04 -10.51
N ILE A 53 19.77 2.90 -11.52
CA ILE A 53 20.54 2.84 -12.78
C ILE A 53 22.04 2.99 -12.47
N ALA A 54 22.39 3.96 -11.61
CA ALA A 54 23.77 4.14 -11.16
C ALA A 54 24.30 2.91 -10.42
N VAL A 55 23.51 2.30 -9.53
CA VAL A 55 23.89 1.06 -8.82
C VAL A 55 24.15 -0.09 -9.79
N ILE A 56 23.29 -0.30 -10.79
CA ILE A 56 23.50 -1.37 -11.79
C ILE A 56 24.77 -1.09 -12.59
N LEU A 57 24.99 0.16 -13.02
CA LEU A 57 26.21 0.54 -13.74
C LEU A 57 27.48 0.33 -12.89
N ILE A 58 27.43 0.68 -11.59
CA ILE A 58 28.52 0.43 -10.65
C ILE A 58 28.86 -1.06 -10.58
N LYS A 59 27.85 -1.94 -10.51
CA LYS A 59 28.05 -3.40 -10.48
C LYS A 59 28.73 -3.88 -11.76
N GLU A 60 28.21 -3.47 -12.91
CA GLU A 60 28.73 -3.82 -14.24
C GLU A 60 30.17 -3.35 -14.44
N MET A 61 30.53 -2.18 -13.92
CA MET A 61 31.88 -1.61 -14.01
C MET A 61 32.80 -2.02 -12.85
N SER A 62 32.30 -2.83 -11.89
CA SER A 62 32.98 -3.09 -10.62
C SER A 62 34.31 -3.85 -10.78
N TYR A 63 34.51 -4.57 -11.89
CA TYR A 63 35.75 -5.31 -12.15
C TYR A 63 37.00 -4.40 -12.10
N SER A 64 36.86 -3.15 -12.54
CA SER A 64 37.96 -2.19 -12.60
C SER A 64 38.28 -1.51 -11.26
N ILE A 65 37.39 -1.61 -10.27
CA ILE A 65 37.53 -0.95 -8.96
C ILE A 65 37.83 -1.90 -7.80
N ARG A 66 37.91 -3.20 -8.09
CA ARG A 66 38.19 -4.22 -7.07
C ARG A 66 39.67 -4.34 -6.71
N GLU A 67 40.56 -3.95 -7.61
CA GLU A 67 42.00 -3.99 -7.39
C GLU A 67 42.48 -2.79 -6.54
N SER A 68 43.62 -2.97 -5.89
CA SER A 68 44.36 -1.91 -5.20
C SER A 68 44.71 -0.75 -6.14
N ILE A 69 44.62 0.50 -5.68
CA ILE A 69 45.03 1.66 -6.51
C ILE A 69 46.52 1.57 -6.84
N LYS A 70 47.33 1.08 -5.90
CA LYS A 70 48.77 0.87 -6.08
C LYS A 70 49.09 -0.15 -7.18
N LYS A 71 48.14 -1.02 -7.52
CA LYS A 71 48.24 -2.01 -8.60
C LYS A 71 47.50 -1.59 -9.87
N GLY A 72 47.08 -0.33 -9.97
CA GLY A 72 46.35 0.21 -11.13
C GLY A 72 44.83 0.04 -11.05
N GLY A 73 44.29 -0.37 -9.90
CA GLY A 73 42.85 -0.35 -9.65
C GLY A 73 42.29 1.07 -9.69
N LYS A 74 41.05 1.20 -10.16
CA LYS A 74 40.33 2.48 -10.24
C LYS A 74 39.31 2.60 -9.10
N ARG A 75 38.57 3.72 -9.04
CA ARG A 75 37.46 3.97 -8.12
C ARG A 75 36.26 4.54 -8.86
N THR A 76 35.07 4.23 -8.38
CA THR A 76 33.87 4.97 -8.79
C THR A 76 33.69 6.15 -7.85
N VAL A 77 33.39 7.32 -8.40
CA VAL A 77 33.07 8.52 -7.62
C VAL A 77 31.59 8.88 -7.81
N PHE A 78 30.88 9.10 -6.72
CA PHE A 78 29.50 9.57 -6.72
C PHE A 78 29.43 10.94 -6.06
N LEU A 79 28.98 11.96 -6.81
CA LEU A 79 28.97 13.34 -6.37
C LEU A 79 27.55 13.82 -6.10
N VAL A 80 27.36 14.42 -4.92
CA VAL A 80 26.10 15.00 -4.48
C VAL A 80 26.29 16.45 -4.02
N LYS A 81 25.18 17.16 -3.86
CA LYS A 81 25.19 18.59 -3.51
C LYS A 81 25.29 18.85 -2.00
N THR A 82 24.68 18.01 -1.16
CA THR A 82 24.54 18.25 0.29
C THR A 82 25.14 17.11 1.12
N VAL A 83 25.44 17.39 2.39
CA VAL A 83 26.00 16.41 3.34
C VAL A 83 25.04 15.24 3.55
N GLN A 84 23.75 15.50 3.79
CA GLN A 84 22.73 14.46 3.98
C GLN A 84 22.64 13.48 2.80
N LEU A 85 22.78 14.00 1.57
CA LEU A 85 22.79 13.16 0.37
C LEU A 85 24.02 12.25 0.31
N VAL A 86 25.15 12.61 0.96
CA VAL A 86 26.31 11.71 1.04
C VAL A 86 25.93 10.45 1.79
N ASP A 87 25.28 10.58 2.95
CA ASP A 87 24.86 9.44 3.74
C ASP A 87 23.81 8.60 3.01
N GLN A 88 22.74 9.24 2.51
CA GLN A 88 21.66 8.56 1.81
C GLN A 88 22.17 7.75 0.60
N GLN A 89 22.98 8.34 -0.27
CA GLN A 89 23.49 7.65 -1.45
C GLN A 89 24.53 6.58 -1.07
N SER A 90 25.34 6.81 -0.05
CA SER A 90 26.31 5.82 0.44
C SER A 90 25.61 4.58 0.99
N ASP A 91 24.61 4.76 1.84
CA ASP A 91 23.80 3.67 2.41
C ASP A 91 23.06 2.91 1.32
N TYR A 92 22.52 3.62 0.33
CA TYR A 92 21.83 2.98 -0.79
C TYR A 92 22.79 2.12 -1.62
N ILE A 93 23.96 2.65 -2.00
CA ILE A 93 24.95 1.88 -2.77
C ILE A 93 25.50 0.70 -1.95
N HIS A 94 25.76 0.91 -0.66
CA HIS A 94 26.28 -0.13 0.24
C HIS A 94 25.27 -1.27 0.40
N THR A 95 23.99 -0.96 0.59
CA THR A 95 22.92 -1.96 0.73
C THR A 95 22.73 -2.80 -0.53
N HIS A 96 22.97 -2.20 -1.70
CA HIS A 96 22.69 -2.85 -2.99
C HIS A 96 23.91 -3.47 -3.65
N THR A 97 25.12 -3.26 -3.14
CA THR A 97 26.37 -3.79 -3.71
C THR A 97 27.21 -4.46 -2.63
N ASN A 98 28.12 -5.35 -3.03
CA ASN A 98 29.11 -5.92 -2.11
C ASN A 98 30.42 -5.10 -2.08
N LEU A 99 30.34 -3.81 -2.39
CA LEU A 99 31.49 -2.92 -2.51
C LEU A 99 31.67 -2.11 -1.23
N ARG A 100 32.93 -1.77 -0.93
CA ARG A 100 33.25 -0.87 0.19
C ARG A 100 32.99 0.56 -0.23
N VAL A 101 32.12 1.26 0.47
CA VAL A 101 31.67 2.62 0.14
C VAL A 101 32.20 3.60 1.18
N GLY A 102 32.98 4.58 0.74
CA GLY A 102 33.50 5.66 1.59
C GLY A 102 32.64 6.92 1.50
N ARG A 103 32.50 7.64 2.61
CA ARG A 103 31.66 8.84 2.74
C ARG A 103 32.52 10.05 3.06
N TYR A 104 32.39 11.13 2.29
CA TYR A 104 33.29 12.27 2.42
C TYR A 104 32.55 13.60 2.25
N CYS A 105 32.42 14.35 3.33
CA CYS A 105 31.79 15.66 3.39
C CYS A 105 32.57 16.59 4.33
N GLY A 106 32.27 17.89 4.30
CA GLY A 106 32.98 18.89 5.11
C GLY A 106 32.92 18.64 6.62
N GLU A 107 31.84 18.02 7.12
CA GLU A 107 31.63 17.73 8.55
C GLU A 107 32.65 16.73 9.13
N LEU A 108 33.25 15.89 8.28
CA LEU A 108 34.29 14.95 8.69
C LEU A 108 35.67 15.62 8.90
N GLY A 109 35.73 16.96 8.81
CA GLY A 109 36.97 17.71 8.93
C GLY A 109 38.00 17.31 7.87
N VAL A 110 37.52 16.90 6.69
CA VAL A 110 38.33 16.38 5.57
C VAL A 110 39.39 17.36 5.09
N ASP A 111 39.17 18.66 5.30
CA ASP A 111 40.12 19.72 4.97
C ASP A 111 41.41 19.65 5.83
N LEU A 112 41.38 18.96 6.97
CA LEU A 112 42.53 18.76 7.85
C LEU A 112 43.31 17.47 7.55
N TRP A 113 42.87 16.68 6.58
CA TRP A 113 43.47 15.38 6.28
C TRP A 113 44.72 15.55 5.42
N ASN A 114 45.78 14.84 5.79
CA ASN A 114 47.02 14.81 5.01
C ASN A 114 46.91 13.83 3.83
N LYS A 115 47.91 13.85 2.94
CA LYS A 115 47.95 12.99 1.75
C LYS A 115 47.92 11.49 2.08
N GLU A 116 48.62 11.08 3.14
CA GLU A 116 48.67 9.67 3.55
C GLU A 116 47.29 9.15 3.98
N LYS A 117 46.51 9.96 4.71
CA LYS A 117 45.14 9.61 5.09
C LYS A 117 44.25 9.45 3.86
N TRP A 118 44.35 10.33 2.88
CA TRP A 118 43.61 10.20 1.64
C TRP A 118 44.00 8.95 0.84
N GLU A 119 45.29 8.64 0.76
CA GLU A 119 45.77 7.43 0.10
C GLU A 119 45.21 6.16 0.76
N ASP A 120 45.12 6.11 2.10
CA ASP A 120 44.51 4.99 2.83
C ASP A 120 43.00 4.88 2.55
N GLU A 121 42.28 5.99 2.58
CA GLU A 121 40.84 6.05 2.30
C GLU A 121 40.52 5.54 0.88
N PHE A 122 41.29 6.00 -0.11
CA PHE A 122 41.13 5.56 -1.49
C PHE A 122 41.54 4.10 -1.67
N GLU A 123 42.52 3.59 -0.91
CA GLU A 123 42.89 2.19 -0.96
C GLU A 123 41.78 1.29 -0.36
N ASN A 124 41.17 1.73 0.74
CA ASN A 124 40.19 0.94 1.49
C ASN A 124 38.78 0.97 0.89
N HIS A 125 38.37 2.02 0.19
CA HIS A 125 37.03 2.13 -0.39
C HIS A 125 37.06 2.02 -1.91
N GLN A 126 36.06 1.35 -2.50
CA GLN A 126 35.94 1.09 -3.94
C GLN A 126 35.00 2.09 -4.63
N VAL A 127 33.95 2.50 -3.93
CA VAL A 127 33.06 3.59 -4.32
C VAL A 127 33.23 4.73 -3.32
N LEU A 128 33.44 5.94 -3.82
CA LEU A 128 33.70 7.12 -3.01
C LEU A 128 32.56 8.12 -3.21
N VAL A 129 31.81 8.43 -2.15
CA VAL A 129 30.68 9.36 -2.21
C VAL A 129 31.08 10.68 -1.57
N PHE A 130 30.97 11.76 -2.33
CA PHE A 130 31.44 13.08 -1.94
C PHE A 130 30.37 14.16 -2.06
N THR A 131 30.42 15.16 -1.17
CA THR A 131 29.94 16.48 -1.57
C THR A 131 30.86 17.05 -2.64
N ALA A 132 30.29 17.65 -3.68
CA ALA A 132 31.04 18.01 -4.87
C ALA A 132 32.17 19.03 -4.64
N GLN A 133 32.05 19.91 -3.64
CA GLN A 133 33.09 20.86 -3.28
C GLN A 133 34.32 20.16 -2.71
N VAL A 134 34.12 19.16 -1.85
CA VAL A 134 35.22 18.38 -1.26
C VAL A 134 35.99 17.65 -2.35
N PHE A 135 35.27 17.03 -3.30
CA PHE A 135 35.94 16.34 -4.41
C PHE A 135 36.69 17.31 -5.33
N LEU A 136 36.11 18.46 -5.66
CA LEU A 136 36.79 19.49 -6.46
C LEU A 136 38.06 19.97 -5.76
N ASN A 137 38.01 20.23 -4.46
CA ASN A 137 39.17 20.61 -3.67
C ASN A 137 40.27 19.53 -3.72
N LEU A 138 39.92 18.24 -3.66
CA LEU A 138 40.90 17.15 -3.73
C LEU A 138 41.63 17.09 -5.06
N ILE A 139 40.92 17.33 -6.16
CA ILE A 139 41.51 17.36 -7.50
C ILE A 139 42.35 18.63 -7.69
N ASP A 140 41.83 19.80 -7.30
CA ASP A 140 42.55 21.10 -7.40
C ASP A 140 43.88 21.08 -6.64
N HIS A 141 43.93 20.43 -5.47
CA HIS A 141 45.15 20.32 -4.66
C HIS A 141 46.03 19.11 -5.02
N ASN A 142 45.71 18.37 -6.09
CA ASN A 142 46.44 17.16 -6.52
C ASN A 142 46.55 16.05 -5.45
N HIS A 143 45.58 15.96 -4.54
CA HIS A 143 45.49 14.86 -3.58
C HIS A 143 44.89 13.60 -4.21
N PHE A 144 44.11 13.76 -5.27
CA PHE A 144 43.58 12.65 -6.07
C PHE A 144 43.60 13.02 -7.56
N SER A 145 43.53 12.02 -8.44
CA SER A 145 43.60 12.23 -9.88
C SER A 145 42.52 11.44 -10.61
N LEU A 146 41.87 12.07 -11.59
CA LEU A 146 40.81 11.44 -12.39
C LEU A 146 41.29 10.20 -13.16
N LYS A 147 42.60 10.03 -13.39
CA LYS A 147 43.17 8.81 -13.99
C LYS A 147 42.89 7.54 -13.16
N HIS A 148 42.65 7.70 -11.86
CA HIS A 148 42.31 6.63 -10.93
C HIS A 148 40.79 6.41 -10.83
N VAL A 149 39.99 7.09 -11.65
CA VAL A 149 38.54 6.98 -11.63
C VAL A 149 38.09 6.23 -12.88
N ASN A 150 37.15 5.29 -12.74
CA ASN A 150 36.54 4.59 -13.89
C ASN A 150 35.19 5.21 -14.30
N LEU A 151 34.46 5.76 -13.32
CA LEU A 151 33.10 6.28 -13.46
C LEU A 151 32.91 7.44 -12.48
N ILE A 152 32.39 8.56 -12.96
CA ILE A 152 31.88 9.67 -12.15
C ILE A 152 30.37 9.76 -12.35
N ILE A 153 29.64 9.78 -11.24
CA ILE A 153 28.19 9.92 -11.21
C ILE A 153 27.83 11.26 -10.58
N PHE A 154 27.05 12.08 -11.28
CA PHE A 154 26.61 13.40 -10.83
C PHE A 154 25.13 13.36 -10.50
N ASP A 155 24.78 13.52 -9.23
CA ASP A 155 23.39 13.67 -8.82
C ASP A 155 22.92 15.12 -8.94
N GLU A 156 21.65 15.29 -9.34
CA GLU A 156 21.07 16.58 -9.73
C GLU A 156 21.97 17.39 -10.68
N CYS A 157 22.45 16.72 -11.74
CA CYS A 157 23.50 17.22 -12.62
C CYS A 157 23.11 18.52 -13.37
N HIS A 158 21.82 18.83 -13.43
CA HIS A 158 21.27 20.04 -14.06
C HIS A 158 21.71 21.35 -13.39
N HIS A 159 22.30 21.28 -12.20
CA HIS A 159 22.87 22.44 -11.51
C HIS A 159 24.23 22.90 -12.06
N ALA A 160 24.85 22.19 -13.00
CA ALA A 160 26.13 22.55 -13.59
C ALA A 160 26.01 23.71 -14.59
N SER A 161 25.89 24.93 -14.07
CA SER A 161 25.97 26.17 -14.85
C SER A 161 26.88 27.20 -14.16
N GLY A 162 27.51 28.07 -14.97
CA GLY A 162 28.44 29.09 -14.47
C GLY A 162 29.59 28.51 -13.64
N ASP A 163 29.84 29.09 -12.47
CA ASP A 163 30.92 28.71 -11.56
C ASP A 163 30.57 27.54 -10.62
N ASN A 164 29.53 26.76 -10.94
CA ASN A 164 29.17 25.59 -10.14
C ASN A 164 30.31 24.56 -10.10
N GLN A 165 30.54 23.97 -8.92
CA GLN A 165 31.53 22.93 -8.65
C GLN A 165 31.55 21.76 -9.65
N TYR A 166 30.40 21.30 -10.14
CA TYR A 166 30.32 20.26 -11.17
C TYR A 166 30.90 20.75 -12.51
N ALA A 167 30.49 21.94 -12.95
CA ALA A 167 31.00 22.54 -14.19
C ALA A 167 32.50 22.85 -14.08
N ALA A 168 32.96 23.34 -12.93
CA ALA A 168 34.37 23.60 -12.67
C ALA A 168 35.20 22.32 -12.73
N LEU A 169 34.74 21.22 -12.13
CA LEU A 169 35.40 19.91 -12.20
C LEU A 169 35.56 19.44 -13.65
N MET A 170 34.47 19.49 -14.42
CA MET A 170 34.48 19.05 -15.83
C MET A 170 35.38 19.93 -16.69
N ASN A 171 35.24 21.26 -16.60
CA ASN A 171 35.97 22.18 -17.46
C ASN A 171 37.47 22.28 -17.14
N LYS A 172 37.86 22.15 -15.86
CA LYS A 172 39.27 22.28 -15.46
C LYS A 172 40.04 20.96 -15.58
N HIS A 173 39.40 19.84 -15.26
CA HIS A 173 40.13 18.58 -15.01
C HIS A 173 39.79 17.46 -15.97
N TYR A 174 38.56 17.37 -16.47
CA TYR A 174 38.12 16.23 -17.26
C TYR A 174 38.81 16.16 -18.63
N ASP A 175 38.81 17.26 -19.40
CA ASP A 175 39.41 17.29 -20.74
C ASP A 175 40.94 17.12 -20.72
N ASN A 176 41.57 17.44 -19.59
CA ASN A 176 43.02 17.32 -19.40
C ASN A 176 43.43 15.91 -18.92
N CYS A 177 42.46 15.01 -18.70
CA CYS A 177 42.73 13.63 -18.31
C CYS A 177 42.98 12.76 -19.56
N PRO A 178 44.15 12.12 -19.71
CA PRO A 178 44.45 11.29 -20.89
C PRO A 178 43.51 10.09 -21.09
N ASP A 179 43.00 9.54 -19.98
CA ASP A 179 42.01 8.45 -19.95
C ASP A 179 40.86 8.90 -19.03
N PRO A 180 39.92 9.71 -19.53
CA PRO A 180 38.89 10.30 -18.71
C PRO A 180 37.86 9.23 -18.28
N PRO A 181 37.33 9.31 -17.05
CA PRO A 181 36.33 8.36 -16.55
C PRO A 181 35.02 8.44 -17.33
N ARG A 182 34.23 7.36 -17.32
CA ARG A 182 32.84 7.38 -17.79
C ARG A 182 32.03 8.41 -16.97
N VAL A 183 31.12 9.14 -17.61
CA VAL A 183 30.25 10.10 -16.93
C VAL A 183 28.79 9.66 -16.99
N LEU A 184 28.13 9.63 -15.83
CA LEU A 184 26.69 9.47 -15.70
C LEU A 184 26.10 10.67 -14.95
N GLY A 185 25.30 11.49 -15.61
CA GLY A 185 24.49 12.52 -14.97
C GLY A 185 23.10 12.00 -14.66
N LEU A 186 22.59 12.25 -13.45
CA LEU A 186 21.22 11.95 -13.05
C LEU A 186 20.49 13.26 -12.80
N THR A 187 19.31 13.43 -13.40
CA THR A 187 18.49 14.61 -13.11
C THR A 187 17.00 14.36 -13.38
N ALA A 188 16.14 15.06 -12.65
CA ALA A 188 14.70 15.11 -12.94
C ALA A 188 14.32 16.13 -14.02
N SER A 189 15.16 17.15 -14.23
CA SER A 189 14.93 18.25 -15.15
C SER A 189 16.23 18.71 -15.77
N ILE A 190 16.19 19.32 -16.95
CA ILE A 190 17.36 19.94 -17.61
C ILE A 190 17.48 21.44 -17.32
N SER A 191 16.65 21.97 -16.41
CA SER A 191 16.69 23.37 -15.98
C SER A 191 16.23 23.53 -14.53
N SER A 192 16.93 24.38 -13.76
CA SER A 192 16.52 24.80 -12.41
C SER A 192 15.51 25.95 -12.39
N ARG A 193 15.11 26.50 -13.56
CA ARG A 193 14.17 27.65 -13.67
C ARG A 193 13.15 27.45 -14.79
N LYS A 194 11.98 28.09 -14.68
CA LYS A 194 11.00 28.18 -15.77
C LYS A 194 11.61 28.98 -16.94
N ILE A 195 11.74 28.33 -18.09
CA ILE A 195 12.34 28.92 -19.29
C ILE A 195 11.48 28.65 -20.52
N LYS A 196 11.58 29.52 -21.52
CA LYS A 196 10.89 29.34 -22.80
C LYS A 196 11.45 28.10 -23.54
N PRO A 197 10.65 27.40 -24.36
CA PRO A 197 11.08 26.17 -25.05
C PRO A 197 12.39 26.29 -25.84
N LYS A 198 12.64 27.45 -26.46
CA LYS A 198 13.90 27.70 -27.19
C LYS A 198 15.12 27.68 -26.24
N ALA A 199 15.02 28.32 -25.08
CA ALA A 199 16.07 28.35 -24.08
C ALA A 199 16.30 26.98 -23.42
N LEU A 200 15.29 26.10 -23.42
CA LEU A 200 15.42 24.73 -22.92
C LEU A 200 16.38 23.89 -23.78
N ILE A 201 16.31 24.04 -25.10
CA ILE A 201 17.21 23.38 -26.04
C ILE A 201 18.64 23.89 -25.86
N ASP A 202 18.81 25.19 -25.64
CA ASP A 202 20.13 25.80 -25.41
C ASP A 202 20.74 25.29 -24.09
N ASN A 203 19.95 25.21 -23.01
CA ASN A 203 20.37 24.61 -21.74
C ASN A 203 20.73 23.12 -21.87
N ALA A 204 19.92 22.35 -22.60
CA ALA A 204 20.22 20.93 -22.87
C ALA A 204 21.58 20.78 -23.57
N LYS A 205 21.83 21.57 -24.62
CA LYS A 205 23.11 21.59 -25.32
C LYS A 205 24.27 22.02 -24.42
N GLU A 206 24.05 22.97 -23.51
CA GLU A 206 25.06 23.41 -22.56
C GLU A 206 25.41 22.31 -21.56
N LEU A 207 24.42 21.56 -21.05
CA LEU A 207 24.63 20.41 -20.18
C LEU A 207 25.35 19.27 -20.92
N GLU A 208 24.91 18.92 -22.12
CA GLU A 208 25.56 17.90 -22.95
C GLU A 208 27.01 18.25 -23.24
N LYS A 209 27.26 19.53 -23.57
CA LYS A 209 28.62 20.06 -23.70
C LYS A 209 29.35 19.87 -22.38
N THR A 210 28.89 20.46 -21.28
CA THR A 210 29.56 20.46 -19.96
C THR A 210 29.98 19.05 -19.52
N TYR A 211 29.09 18.07 -19.61
CA TYR A 211 29.37 16.70 -19.18
C TYR A 211 30.00 15.81 -20.24
N ARG A 212 30.19 16.31 -21.47
CA ARG A 212 30.61 15.53 -22.64
C ARG A 212 29.72 14.29 -22.79
N ALA A 213 28.42 14.48 -22.63
CA ALA A 213 27.43 13.42 -22.45
C ALA A 213 26.18 13.70 -23.28
N ARG A 214 25.50 12.65 -23.74
CA ARG A 214 24.20 12.78 -24.42
C ARG A 214 23.06 12.74 -23.40
N ILE A 215 22.04 13.58 -23.58
CA ILE A 215 20.83 13.48 -22.76
C ILE A 215 19.92 12.38 -23.33
N GLU A 216 19.47 11.48 -22.47
CA GLU A 216 18.53 10.42 -22.82
C GLU A 216 17.40 10.31 -21.79
N SER A 217 16.20 10.01 -22.28
CA SER A 217 14.97 9.86 -21.48
C SER A 217 14.34 8.47 -21.55
N GLY A 218 15.00 7.51 -22.21
CA GLY A 218 14.57 6.12 -22.36
C GLY A 218 13.51 5.96 -23.47
N SER A 219 13.55 4.83 -24.18
CA SER A 219 12.70 4.61 -25.37
C SER A 219 11.20 4.51 -25.05
N SER A 220 10.83 4.08 -23.84
CA SER A 220 9.45 4.05 -23.35
C SER A 220 9.18 5.23 -22.43
N ARG A 221 8.94 6.40 -23.05
CA ARG A 221 8.47 7.61 -22.34
C ARG A 221 7.22 7.33 -21.50
N ASN A 222 6.40 6.34 -21.85
CA ASN A 222 5.23 5.95 -21.08
C ASN A 222 5.56 5.13 -19.82
N GLU A 223 6.53 4.21 -19.85
CA GLU A 223 6.95 3.46 -18.64
C GLU A 223 7.72 4.35 -17.66
N SER A 224 8.58 5.24 -18.14
CA SER A 224 9.35 6.14 -17.27
C SER A 224 8.50 7.25 -16.64
N ILE A 225 7.46 7.73 -17.33
CA ILE A 225 6.45 8.65 -16.82
C ILE A 225 5.45 7.93 -15.90
N GLN A 226 5.05 6.67 -16.19
CA GLN A 226 4.18 5.88 -15.30
C GLN A 226 4.83 5.60 -13.94
N HIS A 227 6.16 5.52 -13.87
CA HIS A 227 6.90 5.32 -12.62
C HIS A 227 7.52 6.60 -12.04
N GLY A 228 7.36 7.73 -12.73
CA GLY A 228 7.75 9.05 -12.26
C GLY A 228 6.59 9.79 -11.59
N THR A 229 6.88 10.69 -10.65
CA THR A 229 5.89 11.65 -10.13
C THR A 229 5.66 12.77 -11.13
N SER A 230 4.87 12.51 -12.19
CA SER A 230 4.42 13.57 -13.10
C SER A 230 2.93 13.82 -12.95
N VAL A 231 2.58 15.03 -12.51
CA VAL A 231 1.21 15.57 -12.49
C VAL A 231 0.81 15.96 -13.91
N GLN A 232 -0.34 15.47 -14.41
CA GLN A 232 -0.96 16.06 -15.59
C GLN A 232 -1.58 17.40 -15.19
N VAL A 233 -1.03 18.49 -15.73
CA VAL A 233 -1.59 19.85 -15.55
C VAL A 233 -2.37 20.19 -16.81
N GLU A 234 -3.70 20.18 -16.73
CA GLU A 234 -4.55 20.73 -17.77
C GLU A 234 -4.77 22.24 -17.52
N PRO A 235 -4.33 23.13 -18.43
CA PRO A 235 -4.72 24.52 -18.35
C PRO A 235 -6.16 24.67 -18.84
N ILE A 236 -7.08 25.00 -17.93
CA ILE A 236 -8.45 25.39 -18.28
C ILE A 236 -8.43 26.89 -18.60
N GLU A 237 -8.46 27.24 -19.89
CA GLU A 237 -8.73 28.62 -20.31
C GLU A 237 -10.23 28.92 -20.17
N TYR A 238 -10.57 29.82 -19.26
CA TYR A 238 -11.92 30.39 -19.21
C TYR A 238 -12.05 31.46 -20.31
N SER A 239 -12.65 31.11 -21.45
CA SER A 239 -13.29 32.12 -22.29
C SER A 239 -14.57 32.57 -21.60
N ASN A 240 -14.68 33.86 -21.28
CA ASN A 240 -15.90 34.48 -20.75
C ASN A 240 -17.11 34.18 -21.64
N TYR A 241 -17.88 33.14 -21.30
CA TYR A 241 -19.19 32.87 -21.88
C TYR A 241 -20.25 33.52 -20.99
N ARG A 242 -20.34 34.85 -21.08
CA ARG A 242 -21.64 35.52 -20.96
C ARG A 242 -22.09 35.82 -22.38
N ASP A 243 -23.30 35.38 -22.67
CA ASP A 243 -24.12 35.66 -23.85
C ASP A 243 -24.16 34.57 -24.95
N GLU A 244 -25.42 34.32 -25.39
CA GLU A 244 -25.88 33.49 -26.50
C GLU A 244 -26.10 31.97 -26.28
N ILE A 245 -27.03 31.66 -25.36
CA ILE A 245 -28.01 30.59 -25.65
C ILE A 245 -29.14 31.25 -26.47
N LEU A 246 -28.97 31.28 -27.78
CA LEU A 246 -30.05 31.50 -28.74
C LEU A 246 -30.34 30.16 -29.43
N LEU A 247 -31.43 29.55 -28.99
CA LEU A 247 -32.10 28.44 -29.64
C LEU A 247 -32.24 28.71 -31.15
N LYS A 248 -31.51 27.94 -31.96
CA LYS A 248 -31.99 27.54 -33.28
C LYS A 248 -31.91 26.02 -33.39
N ASN A 249 -33.10 25.44 -33.50
CA ASN A 249 -33.36 24.06 -33.85
C ASN A 249 -32.55 23.67 -35.09
N GLU A 250 -31.73 22.62 -34.96
CA GLU A 250 -31.58 21.51 -35.91
C GLU A 250 -30.42 20.60 -35.45
N SER A 251 -30.76 19.37 -35.03
CA SER A 251 -29.90 18.20 -34.79
C SER A 251 -28.51 18.41 -34.15
N LEU A 252 -28.36 17.99 -32.89
CA LEU A 252 -27.06 17.81 -32.25
C LEU A 252 -26.46 16.46 -32.66
N THR A 253 -25.36 16.47 -33.42
CA THR A 253 -24.57 15.26 -33.74
C THR A 253 -23.32 15.25 -32.87
N ILE A 254 -23.18 14.26 -31.99
CA ILE A 254 -22.00 14.10 -31.13
C ILE A 254 -21.22 12.87 -31.64
N PRO A 255 -20.01 13.02 -32.20
CA PRO A 255 -19.19 11.87 -32.56
C PRO A 255 -18.63 11.20 -31.29
N PHE A 256 -18.75 9.87 -31.21
CA PHE A 256 -18.11 9.03 -30.19
C PHE A 256 -17.15 8.07 -30.88
N ASP A 257 -15.88 8.07 -30.47
CA ASP A 257 -14.91 7.03 -30.83
C ASP A 257 -14.91 5.94 -29.74
N ILE A 258 -15.28 4.71 -30.09
CA ILE A 258 -15.08 3.53 -29.25
C ILE A 258 -14.12 2.60 -29.99
N GLY A 259 -12.87 2.53 -29.53
CA GLY A 259 -11.91 1.53 -29.98
C GLY A 259 -12.24 0.17 -29.37
N LEU A 260 -12.76 -0.77 -30.17
CA LEU A 260 -12.99 -2.15 -29.76
C LEU A 260 -11.78 -3.02 -30.13
N HIS A 261 -10.97 -3.45 -29.16
CA HIS A 261 -9.95 -4.47 -29.37
C HIS A 261 -10.57 -5.86 -29.25
N ILE A 262 -10.77 -6.54 -30.39
CA ILE A 262 -11.07 -7.97 -30.41
C ILE A 262 -9.75 -8.72 -30.59
N ALA A 263 -9.29 -9.40 -29.54
CA ALA A 263 -8.20 -10.34 -29.65
C ALA A 263 -8.73 -11.65 -30.26
N MET A 264 -8.33 -11.96 -31.49
CA MET A 264 -8.45 -13.31 -32.03
C MET A 264 -7.09 -13.99 -31.99
N ASP A 265 -7.05 -15.13 -31.32
CA ASP A 265 -5.87 -15.97 -31.19
C ASP A 265 -5.55 -16.68 -32.52
N SER A 266 -4.28 -17.03 -32.67
CA SER A 266 -3.62 -17.78 -33.75
C SER A 266 -3.07 -16.97 -34.96
N LYS A 267 -1.74 -16.89 -34.96
CA LYS A 267 -0.78 -16.83 -36.08
C LYS A 267 -1.24 -16.14 -37.36
N SER A 268 -0.58 -15.00 -37.62
CA SER A 268 -0.48 -14.23 -38.88
C SER A 268 -1.54 -13.13 -39.04
N THR A 269 -1.21 -11.89 -38.70
CA THR A 269 -1.91 -10.71 -39.25
C THR A 269 -1.06 -9.44 -39.15
N SER A 270 -0.84 -8.80 -40.30
CA SER A 270 -0.80 -7.35 -40.44
C SER A 270 -2.16 -6.76 -40.05
N ILE A 271 -2.21 -5.80 -39.12
CA ILE A 271 -3.46 -5.18 -38.69
C ILE A 271 -3.83 -4.02 -39.63
N LEU A 272 -4.94 -4.17 -40.33
CA LEU A 272 -5.70 -3.08 -40.96
C LEU A 272 -6.69 -2.54 -39.91
N GLN A 273 -6.52 -1.29 -39.46
CA GLN A 273 -7.56 -0.58 -38.71
C GLN A 273 -8.71 -0.25 -39.65
N ARG A 274 -9.94 -0.69 -39.31
CA ARG A 274 -11.17 -0.13 -39.88
C ARG A 274 -12.02 0.43 -38.75
N THR A 275 -12.24 1.74 -38.78
CA THR A 275 -13.19 2.46 -37.94
C THR A 275 -14.61 2.19 -38.45
N ILE A 276 -15.54 1.83 -37.56
CA ILE A 276 -16.97 1.79 -37.87
C ILE A 276 -17.63 2.94 -37.10
N ASN A 277 -18.18 3.90 -37.84
CA ASN A 277 -18.90 5.05 -37.27
C ASN A 277 -20.37 4.68 -37.09
N PHE A 278 -20.91 4.89 -35.88
CA PHE A 278 -22.36 4.87 -35.65
C PHE A 278 -22.87 6.29 -35.43
N ASN A 279 -23.94 6.67 -36.12
CA ASN A 279 -24.65 7.93 -35.90
C ASN A 279 -25.95 7.62 -35.16
N ILE A 280 -26.15 8.23 -33.99
CA ILE A 280 -27.44 8.20 -33.28
C ILE A 280 -28.15 9.52 -33.58
N THR A 281 -29.36 9.46 -34.11
CA THR A 281 -30.23 10.63 -34.35
C THR A 281 -31.39 10.60 -33.37
N ILE A 282 -31.55 11.66 -32.57
CA ILE A 282 -32.62 11.79 -31.57
C ILE A 282 -33.74 12.65 -32.17
N ASN A 283 -34.94 12.07 -32.37
CA ASN A 283 -36.10 12.73 -32.98
C ASN A 283 -37.27 12.91 -31.98
N ASN A 284 -37.09 13.70 -30.91
CA ASN A 284 -38.14 14.50 -30.24
C ASN A 284 -37.63 15.09 -28.90
N PRO A 285 -37.64 16.42 -28.65
CA PRO A 285 -37.07 17.00 -27.44
C PRO A 285 -38.02 17.08 -26.23
N SER A 286 -39.26 16.58 -26.31
CA SER A 286 -40.30 16.85 -25.30
C SER A 286 -40.44 15.79 -24.19
N GLN A 287 -39.46 14.91 -23.99
CA GLN A 287 -39.33 14.09 -22.77
C GLN A 287 -38.01 14.41 -22.06
N LEU A 288 -37.97 15.55 -21.37
CA LEU A 288 -36.91 15.91 -20.43
C LEU A 288 -37.57 16.41 -19.14
N TYR A 289 -37.51 15.59 -18.09
CA TYR A 289 -37.78 16.04 -16.72
C TYR A 289 -36.58 15.61 -15.85
N ASN A 290 -35.91 16.59 -15.24
CA ASN A 290 -34.77 16.45 -14.33
C ASN A 290 -33.51 15.70 -14.82
N GLY A 291 -33.10 15.94 -16.07
CA GLY A 291 -31.67 15.83 -16.46
C GLY A 291 -31.01 14.45 -16.37
N LYS A 292 -31.77 13.35 -16.34
CA LYS A 292 -31.26 11.98 -16.48
C LYS A 292 -31.80 11.34 -17.77
N LEU A 293 -30.92 10.73 -18.55
CA LEU A 293 -31.30 9.72 -19.55
C LEU A 293 -31.59 8.42 -18.78
N GLU A 294 -32.81 7.88 -18.89
CA GLU A 294 -33.06 6.50 -18.46
C GLU A 294 -32.25 5.52 -19.34
N PRO A 295 -31.92 4.31 -18.83
CA PRO A 295 -31.18 3.32 -19.60
C PRO A 295 -31.99 2.92 -20.83
N ILE A 296 -31.48 3.25 -22.02
CA ILE A 296 -31.99 2.67 -23.26
C ILE A 296 -31.59 1.19 -23.25
N HIS A 297 -32.55 0.31 -22.98
CA HIS A 297 -32.39 -1.11 -23.21
C HIS A 297 -32.19 -1.34 -24.72
N LEU A 298 -30.94 -1.59 -25.14
CA LEU A 298 -30.62 -2.17 -26.44
C LEU A 298 -31.10 -3.62 -26.44
N LEU A 299 -32.39 -3.81 -26.77
CA LEU A 299 -32.90 -5.10 -27.22
C LEU A 299 -32.31 -5.37 -28.60
N ILE A 300 -31.27 -6.23 -28.66
CA ILE A 300 -30.85 -6.85 -29.91
C ILE A 300 -31.92 -7.89 -30.25
N PRO A 301 -32.73 -7.72 -31.31
CA PRO A 301 -33.62 -8.78 -31.74
C PRO A 301 -32.77 -9.87 -32.37
N MET A 302 -32.68 -11.04 -31.73
CA MET A 302 -32.30 -12.25 -32.44
C MET A 302 -33.42 -12.55 -33.45
N LYS A 303 -33.13 -12.28 -34.72
CA LYS A 303 -34.03 -12.63 -35.81
C LYS A 303 -33.95 -14.14 -36.01
N ASP A 304 -35.10 -14.80 -35.90
CA ASP A 304 -35.32 -16.20 -36.22
C ASP A 304 -34.70 -16.56 -37.57
N CYS A 305 -33.85 -17.60 -37.56
CA CYS A 305 -33.54 -18.39 -38.75
C CYS A 305 -34.29 -19.73 -38.62
N SER A 306 -35.57 -19.72 -38.94
CA SER A 306 -36.34 -20.91 -39.27
C SER A 306 -36.70 -20.91 -40.75
N GLU A 307 -36.59 -22.10 -41.34
CA GLU A 307 -37.12 -22.56 -42.63
C GLU A 307 -36.35 -22.21 -43.92
N GLU A 308 -35.68 -23.23 -44.47
CA GLU A 308 -36.12 -23.90 -45.70
C GLU A 308 -35.32 -25.20 -45.94
N ASN A 309 -35.99 -26.35 -45.95
CA ASN A 309 -35.52 -27.56 -46.63
C ASN A 309 -36.76 -28.36 -47.11
N PRO A 310 -36.87 -28.74 -48.40
CA PRO A 310 -38.00 -29.50 -48.94
C PRO A 310 -37.86 -31.03 -48.71
N PRO A 311 -38.92 -31.83 -48.98
CA PRO A 311 -39.20 -33.05 -48.22
C PRO A 311 -38.80 -34.40 -48.88
N MET A 312 -38.71 -35.42 -48.00
CA MET A 312 -38.86 -36.88 -48.20
C MET A 312 -37.88 -37.66 -49.10
N ASP A 313 -37.36 -38.79 -48.60
CA ASP A 313 -38.04 -40.11 -48.73
C ASP A 313 -37.41 -41.20 -47.82
N LYS A 314 -38.27 -41.99 -47.18
CA LYS A 314 -37.94 -43.25 -46.48
C LYS A 314 -38.34 -44.40 -47.40
N LYS A 315 -37.38 -45.11 -47.99
CA LYS A 315 -37.58 -46.52 -48.40
C LYS A 315 -36.28 -47.26 -48.67
N ARG A 316 -36.17 -48.41 -48.00
CA ARG A 316 -35.59 -49.68 -48.50
C ARG A 316 -34.10 -49.67 -48.88
N PHE A 317 -33.30 -50.34 -48.06
CA PHE A 317 -32.74 -51.68 -48.36
C PHE A 317 -31.86 -52.07 -47.16
N SER A 318 -32.36 -52.78 -46.13
CA SER A 318 -32.58 -54.23 -46.13
C SER A 318 -31.48 -55.02 -46.84
N THR A 319 -30.59 -55.58 -46.02
CA THR A 319 -30.15 -56.99 -46.10
C THR A 319 -29.24 -57.38 -47.26
N PHE A 320 -27.93 -57.44 -47.00
CA PHE A 320 -27.08 -58.46 -47.61
C PHE A 320 -25.98 -58.95 -46.64
N MET A 321 -26.35 -59.99 -45.88
CA MET A 321 -25.56 -61.18 -45.57
C MET A 321 -24.03 -61.06 -45.52
N ASN A 322 -23.52 -61.10 -44.29
CA ASN A 322 -22.74 -62.21 -43.71
C ASN A 322 -21.58 -62.84 -44.53
N ARG A 323 -20.42 -62.97 -43.84
CA ARG A 323 -19.16 -63.69 -44.18
C ARG A 323 -18.02 -62.90 -44.83
N LYS A 324 -17.46 -61.94 -44.08
CA LYS A 324 -16.00 -61.83 -43.82
C LYS A 324 -15.74 -61.43 -42.35
N PHE A 325 -16.47 -62.08 -41.45
CA PHE A 325 -16.64 -61.74 -40.03
C PHE A 325 -15.54 -62.28 -39.10
N ILE A 326 -14.37 -62.69 -39.61
CA ILE A 326 -13.27 -63.21 -38.76
C ILE A 326 -11.95 -62.43 -38.96
N GLY A 327 -11.78 -61.70 -40.06
CA GLY A 327 -10.61 -60.82 -40.27
C GLY A 327 -10.79 -59.38 -39.75
N ILE A 328 -12.02 -58.87 -39.73
CA ILE A 328 -12.30 -57.47 -39.36
C ILE A 328 -12.41 -57.30 -37.83
N VAL A 329 -12.79 -58.35 -37.08
CA VAL A 329 -12.89 -58.27 -35.62
C VAL A 329 -11.51 -58.21 -34.95
N ALA A 330 -10.49 -58.87 -35.51
CA ALA A 330 -9.12 -58.76 -35.01
C ALA A 330 -8.48 -57.38 -35.28
N LEU A 331 -8.75 -56.79 -36.46
CA LEU A 331 -8.26 -55.45 -36.79
C LEU A 331 -9.06 -54.35 -36.08
N ALA A 332 -10.37 -54.54 -35.87
CA ALA A 332 -11.20 -53.62 -35.11
C ALA A 332 -10.88 -53.66 -33.61
N ILE A 333 -10.53 -54.80 -33.02
CA ILE A 333 -10.08 -54.85 -31.62
C ILE A 333 -8.71 -54.19 -31.46
N ILE A 334 -7.78 -54.39 -32.40
CA ILE A 334 -6.47 -53.72 -32.37
C ILE A 334 -6.61 -52.21 -32.59
N ILE A 335 -7.46 -51.77 -33.53
CA ILE A 335 -7.74 -50.34 -33.75
C ILE A 335 -8.56 -49.76 -32.60
N THR A 336 -9.44 -50.51 -31.92
CA THR A 336 -10.18 -50.00 -30.75
C THR A 336 -9.29 -49.94 -29.51
N ILE A 337 -8.29 -50.82 -29.36
CA ILE A 337 -7.28 -50.74 -28.29
C ILE A 337 -6.26 -49.64 -28.60
N PHE A 338 -5.89 -49.40 -29.87
CA PHE A 338 -4.98 -48.32 -30.25
C PHE A 338 -5.66 -46.96 -30.26
N VAL A 339 -6.90 -46.82 -30.74
CA VAL A 339 -7.69 -45.58 -30.71
C VAL A 339 -8.27 -45.35 -29.32
N GLY A 340 -8.67 -46.39 -28.58
CA GLY A 340 -9.02 -46.29 -27.17
C GLY A 340 -7.81 -45.98 -26.30
N GLY A 341 -6.62 -46.47 -26.65
CA GLY A 341 -5.34 -46.13 -26.03
C GLY A 341 -4.85 -44.73 -26.40
N LEU A 342 -5.05 -44.27 -27.63
CA LEU A 342 -4.72 -42.91 -28.07
C LEU A 342 -5.73 -41.88 -27.58
N ILE A 343 -7.03 -42.22 -27.48
CA ILE A 343 -8.07 -41.39 -26.86
C ILE A 343 -7.92 -41.44 -25.35
N ALA A 344 -7.56 -42.56 -24.73
CA ALA A 344 -7.20 -42.57 -23.31
C ALA A 344 -5.91 -41.78 -23.07
N LEU A 345 -4.87 -41.86 -23.91
CA LEU A 345 -3.67 -41.03 -23.77
C LEU A 345 -3.93 -39.58 -24.13
N THR A 346 -4.79 -39.22 -25.09
CA THR A 346 -5.13 -37.82 -25.36
C THR A 346 -6.15 -37.27 -24.37
N VAL A 347 -7.03 -38.09 -23.78
CA VAL A 347 -7.91 -37.70 -22.67
C VAL A 347 -7.16 -37.73 -21.34
N ILE A 348 -6.10 -38.53 -21.17
CA ILE A 348 -5.21 -38.47 -20.00
C ILE A 348 -4.22 -37.32 -20.18
N SER A 349 -3.67 -37.06 -21.37
CA SER A 349 -2.88 -35.87 -21.66
C SER A 349 -3.74 -34.59 -21.66
N ALA A 350 -5.02 -34.64 -22.04
CA ALA A 350 -5.96 -33.51 -21.94
C ALA A 350 -6.62 -33.40 -20.55
N LYS A 351 -6.73 -34.47 -19.74
CA LYS A 351 -7.09 -34.37 -18.32
C LYS A 351 -5.89 -34.01 -17.43
N ILE A 352 -4.67 -34.20 -17.91
CA ILE A 352 -3.44 -33.68 -17.29
C ILE A 352 -3.14 -32.25 -17.78
N ALA A 353 -3.67 -31.82 -18.93
CA ALA A 353 -3.50 -30.46 -19.47
C ALA A 353 -4.73 -29.53 -19.32
N VAL A 354 -5.92 -30.03 -18.99
CA VAL A 354 -7.00 -29.22 -18.42
C VAL A 354 -6.86 -29.30 -16.91
N ARG A 355 -5.87 -28.55 -16.40
CA ARG A 355 -5.99 -28.02 -15.04
C ARG A 355 -7.35 -27.32 -15.00
N PRO A 356 -8.18 -27.51 -13.96
CA PRO A 356 -9.29 -26.57 -13.77
C PRO A 356 -8.68 -25.19 -13.89
N ASP A 357 -9.24 -24.32 -14.73
CA ASP A 357 -8.84 -22.91 -14.77
C ASP A 357 -8.81 -22.48 -13.30
N LYS A 358 -7.60 -22.37 -12.76
CA LYS A 358 -7.40 -21.88 -11.41
C LYS A 358 -7.76 -20.43 -11.61
N LYS A 359 -9.04 -20.10 -11.40
CA LYS A 359 -9.54 -18.73 -11.36
C LYS A 359 -8.50 -18.00 -10.55
N LEU A 360 -7.66 -17.19 -11.21
CA LEU A 360 -6.46 -16.66 -10.57
C LEU A 360 -6.94 -15.97 -9.32
N SER A 361 -6.59 -16.54 -8.16
CA SER A 361 -7.07 -16.06 -6.88
C SER A 361 -6.46 -14.69 -6.70
N MET A 362 -7.30 -13.65 -6.80
CA MET A 362 -6.87 -12.27 -6.58
C MET A 362 -6.14 -12.18 -5.24
N SER A 363 -5.01 -11.50 -5.20
CA SER A 363 -4.31 -11.29 -3.95
C SER A 363 -5.12 -10.31 -3.11
N ARG A 364 -5.56 -10.74 -1.92
CA ARG A 364 -6.26 -9.84 -0.99
C ARG A 364 -5.26 -8.89 -0.34
N LYS A 365 -5.57 -7.60 -0.42
CA LYS A 365 -4.76 -6.49 0.07
C LYS A 365 -5.63 -5.59 0.96
N VAL A 366 -5.01 -4.87 1.87
CA VAL A 366 -5.70 -3.92 2.76
C VAL A 366 -4.91 -2.62 2.87
N LEU A 367 -5.60 -1.50 2.76
CA LEU A 367 -5.08 -0.20 3.19
C LEU A 367 -6.17 0.46 4.04
N PHE A 368 -5.83 0.82 5.27
CA PHE A 368 -6.70 1.65 6.10
C PHE A 368 -6.06 3.01 6.40
N ILE A 369 -6.89 4.04 6.40
CA ILE A 369 -6.53 5.43 6.66
C ILE A 369 -7.21 5.86 7.94
N ILE A 370 -6.43 6.44 8.86
CA ILE A 370 -6.96 7.21 9.99
C ILE A 370 -6.71 8.69 9.67
N VAL A 371 -7.79 9.45 9.56
CA VAL A 371 -7.76 10.91 9.45
C VAL A 371 -8.18 11.48 10.79
N ASP A 372 -7.28 12.21 11.43
CA ASP A 372 -7.37 12.48 12.87
C ASP A 372 -8.46 13.51 13.24
N GLY A 373 -9.24 13.19 14.27
CA GLY A 373 -10.11 14.16 14.95
C GLY A 373 -11.36 14.66 14.22
N ILE A 374 -11.93 13.90 13.27
CA ILE A 374 -13.12 14.35 12.49
C ILE A 374 -14.42 13.69 12.97
N PRO A 375 -15.31 14.37 13.72
CA PRO A 375 -16.58 13.78 14.12
C PRO A 375 -17.52 13.55 12.93
N ALA A 376 -18.40 12.55 13.03
CA ALA A 376 -19.25 12.09 11.93
C ALA A 376 -20.16 13.19 11.33
N ASP A 377 -20.66 14.12 12.15
CA ASP A 377 -21.50 15.22 11.68
C ASP A 377 -20.77 16.15 10.70
N ILE A 378 -19.45 16.26 10.81
CA ILE A 378 -18.62 17.09 9.94
C ILE A 378 -18.46 16.45 8.57
N ILE A 379 -18.21 15.14 8.51
CA ILE A 379 -18.15 14.37 7.25
C ILE A 379 -19.48 14.39 6.50
N GLU A 380 -20.60 14.39 7.21
CA GLU A 380 -21.93 14.45 6.59
C GLU A 380 -22.29 15.85 6.07
N LYS A 381 -21.72 16.90 6.67
CA LYS A 381 -22.00 18.31 6.34
C LYS A 381 -21.14 18.82 5.19
N ILE A 382 -19.88 18.42 5.11
CA ILE A 382 -18.90 18.97 4.17
C ILE A 382 -18.97 18.25 2.80
N SER A 383 -18.73 19.00 1.72
CA SER A 383 -18.51 18.41 0.40
C SER A 383 -17.17 17.68 0.34
N ILE A 384 -17.22 16.35 0.28
CA ILE A 384 -16.08 15.42 0.24
C ILE A 384 -16.14 14.54 -1.02
N PRO A 385 -15.93 15.12 -2.22
CA PRO A 385 -16.24 14.45 -3.48
C PRO A 385 -15.45 13.16 -3.74
N ASN A 386 -14.22 13.02 -3.22
CA ASN A 386 -13.42 11.82 -3.47
C ASN A 386 -13.81 10.66 -2.56
N MET A 387 -13.95 10.93 -1.26
CA MET A 387 -14.52 10.00 -0.30
C MET A 387 -15.94 9.60 -0.71
N LYS A 388 -16.75 10.53 -1.24
CA LYS A 388 -18.10 10.22 -1.73
C LYS A 388 -18.10 9.20 -2.87
N LYS A 389 -17.16 9.29 -3.83
CA LYS A 389 -17.00 8.28 -4.89
C LYS A 389 -16.70 6.88 -4.32
N ILE A 390 -15.90 6.81 -3.25
CA ILE A 390 -15.59 5.53 -2.58
C ILE A 390 -16.83 4.99 -1.88
N GLN A 391 -17.59 5.85 -1.17
CA GLN A 391 -18.86 5.47 -0.55
C GLN A 391 -19.86 4.94 -1.56
N GLU A 392 -19.99 5.59 -2.72
CA GLU A 392 -20.91 5.19 -3.80
C GLU A 392 -20.54 3.85 -4.43
N LEU A 393 -19.25 3.49 -4.43
CA LEU A 393 -18.78 2.18 -4.86
C LEU A 393 -18.98 1.11 -3.78
N GLY A 394 -18.79 1.47 -2.51
CA GLY A 394 -18.88 0.57 -1.37
C GLY A 394 -19.95 1.00 -0.37
N SER A 395 -19.53 1.54 0.77
CA SER A 395 -20.44 1.86 1.89
C SER A 395 -19.90 2.94 2.84
N PHE A 396 -20.82 3.57 3.57
CA PHE A 396 -20.58 4.50 4.67
C PHE A 396 -21.46 4.13 5.86
N THR A 397 -20.95 4.28 7.08
CA THR A 397 -21.76 4.23 8.30
C THR A 397 -21.13 5.12 9.38
N ARG A 398 -21.96 5.63 10.30
CA ARG A 398 -21.45 6.21 11.55
C ARG A 398 -20.91 5.09 12.42
N ALA A 399 -19.90 5.40 13.22
CA ALA A 399 -19.27 4.48 14.14
C ALA A 399 -18.95 5.18 15.47
N TYR A 400 -18.39 4.44 16.43
CA TYR A 400 -17.97 5.02 17.71
C TYR A 400 -16.63 4.49 18.22
N VAL A 401 -16.01 5.27 19.10
CA VAL A 401 -14.82 4.92 19.88
C VAL A 401 -15.09 5.06 21.39
N GLY A 402 -14.14 4.61 22.21
CA GLY A 402 -14.10 4.94 23.64
C GLY A 402 -14.68 3.88 24.58
N GLY A 403 -15.10 2.72 24.08
CA GLY A 403 -15.73 1.69 24.90
C GLY A 403 -17.05 2.16 25.54
N GLU A 404 -17.49 1.49 26.61
CA GLU A 404 -18.73 1.85 27.32
C GLU A 404 -18.43 2.85 28.45
N ASN A 405 -19.04 4.04 28.39
CA ASN A 405 -18.86 5.11 29.36
C ASN A 405 -19.25 4.66 30.79
N GLY A 406 -18.42 4.98 31.77
CA GLY A 406 -18.56 4.60 33.18
C GLY A 406 -18.26 3.12 33.48
N THR A 407 -17.76 2.36 32.52
CA THR A 407 -17.48 0.92 32.68
C THR A 407 -15.99 0.61 32.63
N TYR A 408 -15.63 -0.65 32.87
CA TYR A 408 -14.24 -1.11 32.79
C TYR A 408 -13.63 -0.99 31.38
N SER A 409 -14.43 -0.95 30.32
CA SER A 409 -13.92 -0.80 28.95
C SER A 409 -13.77 0.66 28.50
N GLN A 410 -14.13 1.62 29.35
CA GLN A 410 -14.01 3.04 29.02
C GLN A 410 -12.57 3.37 28.58
N THR A 411 -12.47 3.97 27.41
CA THR A 411 -11.22 4.38 26.77
C THR A 411 -11.36 5.85 26.43
N PRO A 412 -10.42 6.72 26.85
CA PRO A 412 -10.44 8.13 26.48
C PRO A 412 -10.54 8.34 24.97
N ALA A 413 -11.26 9.37 24.53
CA ALA A 413 -11.34 9.76 23.13
C ALA A 413 -10.10 10.60 22.78
N ILE A 414 -8.94 9.94 22.81
CA ILE A 414 -7.60 10.48 22.55
C ILE A 414 -6.99 9.69 21.40
N SER A 415 -6.09 10.32 20.68
CA SER A 415 -5.45 9.82 19.46
C SER A 415 -4.84 8.41 19.58
N ALA A 416 -3.79 8.25 20.38
CA ALA A 416 -3.09 6.97 20.52
C ALA A 416 -3.98 5.82 21.03
N PRO A 417 -4.86 6.00 22.03
CA PRO A 417 -5.87 5.00 22.39
C PRO A 417 -6.79 4.64 21.21
N GLY A 418 -7.27 5.63 20.46
CA GLY A 418 -8.11 5.44 19.27
C GLY A 418 -7.45 4.54 18.21
N TYR A 419 -6.19 4.80 17.88
CA TYR A 419 -5.44 3.96 16.95
C TYR A 419 -5.28 2.54 17.47
N MET A 420 -4.93 2.39 18.75
CA MET A 420 -4.67 1.07 19.33
C MET A 420 -5.96 0.24 19.45
N ASN A 421 -7.12 0.90 19.63
CA ASN A 421 -8.42 0.25 19.56
C ASN A 421 -8.62 -0.43 18.19
N LEU A 422 -8.34 0.30 17.09
CA LEU A 422 -8.40 -0.23 15.73
C LEU A 422 -7.38 -1.35 15.52
N LEU A 423 -6.13 -1.12 15.90
CA LEU A 423 -5.01 -2.01 15.61
C LEU A 423 -5.11 -3.36 16.32
N THR A 424 -5.78 -3.42 17.46
CA THR A 424 -5.91 -4.64 18.28
C THR A 424 -7.32 -5.24 18.30
N GLY A 425 -8.34 -4.46 17.93
CA GLY A 425 -9.74 -4.86 18.07
C GLY A 425 -10.19 -4.98 19.53
N THR A 426 -9.54 -4.22 20.43
CA THR A 426 -9.80 -4.24 21.88
C THR A 426 -9.79 -2.83 22.46
N TRP A 427 -10.40 -2.62 23.62
CA TRP A 427 -10.40 -1.34 24.33
C TRP A 427 -9.15 -1.14 25.23
N ALA A 428 -8.93 0.08 25.75
CA ALA A 428 -7.72 0.45 26.51
C ALA A 428 -7.45 -0.37 27.77
N ASN A 429 -8.50 -0.91 28.40
CA ASN A 429 -8.35 -1.83 29.53
C ASN A 429 -7.64 -3.15 29.20
N LYS A 430 -7.42 -3.42 27.91
CA LYS A 430 -6.70 -4.58 27.40
C LYS A 430 -5.32 -4.18 26.89
N HIS A 431 -5.26 -3.32 25.88
CA HIS A 431 -3.99 -2.93 25.26
C HIS A 431 -3.18 -1.91 26.08
N ASN A 432 -3.71 -1.37 27.18
CA ASN A 432 -3.02 -0.50 28.14
C ASN A 432 -2.44 0.80 27.53
N VAL A 433 -3.14 1.38 26.56
CA VAL A 433 -2.82 2.71 25.99
C VAL A 433 -3.99 3.63 26.32
N TYR A 434 -3.76 4.59 27.21
CA TYR A 434 -4.79 5.51 27.74
C TYR A 434 -4.52 6.97 27.39
N ASP A 435 -3.34 7.27 26.86
CA ASP A 435 -2.85 8.61 26.54
C ASP A 435 -1.84 8.52 25.36
N ASN A 436 -1.34 9.69 24.98
CA ASN A 436 -0.37 9.87 23.90
C ASN A 436 1.09 9.62 24.33
N GLU A 437 1.36 9.36 25.61
CA GLU A 437 2.71 9.04 26.09
C GLU A 437 3.09 7.58 25.78
N MET A 438 2.08 6.70 25.74
CA MET A 438 2.21 5.30 25.32
C MET A 438 3.28 4.54 26.12
N GLU A 439 3.36 4.77 27.44
CA GLU A 439 4.50 4.29 28.24
C GLU A 439 4.67 2.77 28.21
N ASN A 440 3.58 2.00 28.32
CA ASN A 440 3.62 0.54 28.45
C ASN A 440 2.50 -0.16 27.66
N PRO A 441 2.52 -0.14 26.31
CA PRO A 441 1.52 -0.84 25.50
C PRO A 441 1.59 -2.34 25.77
N ASN A 442 0.44 -2.98 25.96
CA ASN A 442 0.36 -4.41 26.21
C ASN A 442 0.36 -5.19 24.89
N TYR A 443 1.56 -5.57 24.44
CA TYR A 443 1.75 -6.31 23.19
C TYR A 443 1.26 -7.77 23.20
N HIS A 444 0.75 -8.29 24.32
CA HIS A 444 0.05 -9.58 24.33
C HIS A 444 -1.24 -9.52 23.51
N TYR A 445 -1.85 -8.33 23.42
CA TYR A 445 -2.91 -8.03 22.46
C TYR A 445 -2.28 -7.72 21.10
N LYS A 446 -2.15 -8.77 20.29
CA LYS A 446 -1.46 -8.70 19.00
C LYS A 446 -2.16 -7.73 18.05
N ASN A 447 -1.46 -6.69 17.65
CA ASN A 447 -1.93 -5.84 16.56
C ASN A 447 -2.05 -6.61 15.24
N ILE A 448 -2.81 -6.06 14.29
CA ILE A 448 -3.17 -6.76 13.05
C ILE A 448 -1.94 -7.06 12.16
N PHE A 449 -0.91 -6.22 12.22
CA PHE A 449 0.36 -6.44 11.52
C PHE A 449 1.13 -7.63 12.09
N ARG A 450 1.22 -7.73 13.42
CA ARG A 450 1.81 -8.88 14.10
C ARG A 450 1.06 -10.17 13.77
N LEU A 451 -0.28 -10.14 13.83
CA LEU A 451 -1.10 -11.30 13.49
C LEU A 451 -0.82 -11.78 12.05
N LEU A 452 -0.66 -10.85 11.11
CA LEU A 452 -0.31 -11.14 9.72
C LEU A 452 1.08 -11.77 9.61
N LYS A 453 2.12 -11.13 10.15
CA LYS A 453 3.52 -11.56 10.00
C LYS A 453 3.82 -12.88 10.70
N GLU A 454 3.17 -13.17 11.83
CA GLU A 454 3.32 -14.47 12.51
C GLU A 454 2.75 -15.64 11.70
N GLN A 455 1.75 -15.40 10.85
CA GLN A 455 1.16 -16.43 9.98
C GLN A 455 1.76 -16.46 8.57
N TYR A 456 2.17 -15.29 8.07
CA TYR A 456 2.66 -15.09 6.71
C TYR A 456 3.87 -14.16 6.72
N SER A 457 5.04 -14.73 7.00
CA SER A 457 6.30 -13.96 7.11
C SER A 457 6.74 -13.27 5.80
N ASP A 458 6.29 -13.78 4.66
CA ASP A 458 6.57 -13.28 3.31
C ASP A 458 5.68 -12.09 2.91
N LYS A 459 4.49 -11.96 3.52
CA LYS A 459 3.59 -10.83 3.28
C LYS A 459 4.23 -9.52 3.69
N LYS A 460 3.98 -8.49 2.87
CA LYS A 460 4.60 -7.17 2.97
C LYS A 460 3.70 -6.21 3.71
N ILE A 461 4.26 -5.48 4.67
CA ILE A 461 3.53 -4.48 5.44
C ILE A 461 4.18 -3.10 5.28
N ALA A 462 3.34 -2.06 5.28
CA ALA A 462 3.80 -0.68 5.16
C ALA A 462 3.09 0.25 6.14
N ILE A 463 3.83 1.27 6.60
CA ILE A 463 3.27 2.37 7.37
C ILE A 463 3.70 3.70 6.77
N PHE A 464 2.74 4.61 6.70
CA PHE A 464 2.91 5.98 6.26
C PHE A 464 2.28 6.86 7.34
N SER A 465 3.09 7.61 8.07
CA SER A 465 2.62 8.29 9.26
C SER A 465 3.34 9.59 9.51
N THR A 466 2.56 10.60 9.87
CA THR A 466 3.05 11.86 10.41
C THR A 466 3.72 11.70 11.78
N TRP A 467 3.36 10.65 12.53
CA TRP A 467 3.89 10.41 13.88
C TRP A 467 4.58 9.04 14.02
N THR A 468 5.90 9.06 14.22
CA THR A 468 6.80 7.88 14.28
C THR A 468 6.44 6.93 15.41
N ASP A 469 5.94 7.43 16.53
CA ASP A 469 5.57 6.60 17.69
C ASP A 469 4.46 5.60 17.36
N ASN A 470 3.64 5.86 16.33
CA ASN A 470 2.71 4.88 15.79
C ASN A 470 3.41 3.57 15.39
N ARG A 471 4.60 3.66 14.76
CA ARG A 471 5.40 2.50 14.38
C ARG A 471 6.20 1.94 15.56
N ILE A 472 6.94 2.79 16.26
CA ILE A 472 7.96 2.31 17.21
C ILE A 472 7.39 1.98 18.60
N LYS A 473 6.30 2.64 19.04
CA LYS A 473 5.66 2.42 20.35
C LYS A 473 4.32 1.70 20.26
N LEU A 474 3.39 2.11 19.38
CA LEU A 474 2.08 1.43 19.35
C LEU A 474 2.17 0.04 18.73
N ILE A 475 2.83 -0.04 17.57
CA ILE A 475 2.99 -1.31 16.87
C ILE A 475 4.16 -2.13 17.46
N GLY A 476 5.24 -1.46 17.87
CA GLY A 476 6.44 -2.10 18.43
C GLY A 476 7.37 -2.68 17.35
N ASP A 477 7.58 -1.96 16.26
CA ASP A 477 8.50 -2.34 15.18
C ASP A 477 9.93 -2.59 15.72
N GLY A 478 10.42 -3.82 15.58
CA GLY A 478 11.71 -4.28 16.11
C GLY A 478 11.74 -4.59 17.60
N VAL A 479 10.61 -4.48 18.31
CA VAL A 479 10.54 -4.73 19.77
C VAL A 479 10.28 -6.21 20.04
N ALA A 480 11.10 -6.83 20.90
CA ALA A 480 11.02 -8.26 21.20
C ALA A 480 9.69 -8.69 21.83
N THR A 481 9.13 -7.89 22.75
CA THR A 481 7.83 -8.15 23.38
C THR A 481 6.66 -7.98 22.40
N ALA A 482 6.84 -7.16 21.37
CA ALA A 482 5.92 -7.00 20.23
C ALA A 482 6.10 -8.06 19.13
N GLY A 483 6.93 -9.08 19.36
CA GLY A 483 7.12 -10.20 18.43
C GLY A 483 8.17 -9.96 17.35
N ASN A 484 9.05 -8.96 17.52
CA ASN A 484 10.11 -8.60 16.55
C ASN A 484 9.57 -8.41 15.12
N ILE A 485 8.38 -7.84 14.99
CA ILE A 485 7.83 -7.49 13.68
C ILE A 485 8.69 -6.40 13.06
N ILE A 486 8.95 -6.52 11.76
CA ILE A 486 9.71 -5.52 11.00
C ILE A 486 8.86 -5.05 9.83
N PHE A 487 8.62 -3.75 9.74
CA PHE A 487 7.96 -3.19 8.56
C PHE A 487 8.86 -3.25 7.34
N ASP A 488 8.30 -3.68 6.21
CA ASP A 488 9.02 -3.77 4.94
C ASP A 488 9.20 -2.37 4.31
N TYR A 489 8.23 -1.48 4.51
CA TYR A 489 8.28 -0.10 4.06
C TYR A 489 7.82 0.85 5.18
N LYS A 490 8.59 1.89 5.44
CA LYS A 490 8.40 2.83 6.55
C LYS A 490 8.58 4.24 6.03
N PHE A 491 7.54 5.06 6.16
CA PHE A 491 7.54 6.46 5.74
C PHE A 491 6.99 7.27 6.90
N ASP A 492 7.88 7.56 7.85
CA ASP A 492 7.66 8.34 9.07
C ASP A 492 8.96 9.06 9.46
N GLY A 493 8.96 9.82 10.57
CA GLY A 493 10.10 10.58 11.05
C GLY A 493 10.16 12.02 10.53
N TYR A 494 9.14 12.43 9.78
CA TYR A 494 9.06 13.77 9.17
C TYR A 494 8.85 14.87 10.22
N GLU A 495 8.21 14.56 11.34
CA GLU A 495 8.01 15.46 12.48
C GLU A 495 9.32 15.84 13.21
N PHE A 496 10.42 15.14 12.90
CA PHE A 496 11.76 15.48 13.38
C PHE A 496 12.60 16.23 12.33
N ASP A 497 12.13 16.35 11.09
CA ASP A 497 12.83 17.03 10.00
C ASP A 497 12.44 18.51 9.93
N ASN A 498 12.97 19.29 10.87
CA ASN A 498 12.78 20.74 10.95
C ASN A 498 13.43 21.52 9.79
N ILE A 499 14.18 20.85 8.90
CA ILE A 499 14.83 21.50 7.75
C ILE A 499 13.87 21.50 6.56
N THR A 500 13.25 20.35 6.28
CA THR A 500 12.27 20.22 5.20
C THR A 500 10.90 20.75 5.62
N TYR A 501 10.51 20.51 6.88
CA TYR A 501 9.23 20.93 7.47
C TYR A 501 9.51 21.87 8.66
N PRO A 502 9.86 23.14 8.41
CA PRO A 502 10.15 24.07 9.50
C PRO A 502 8.89 24.33 10.32
N HIS A 503 8.92 24.00 11.61
CA HIS A 503 7.76 24.14 12.49
C HIS A 503 7.36 25.62 12.61
N ASP A 504 6.12 25.91 12.26
CA ASP A 504 5.49 27.22 12.42
C ASP A 504 4.45 27.20 13.55
N LEU A 505 4.03 28.39 13.99
CA LEU A 505 3.12 28.55 15.14
C LEU A 505 1.68 28.09 14.85
N ASP A 506 1.34 27.93 13.58
CA ASP A 506 0.01 27.57 13.13
C ASP A 506 -0.03 26.09 12.65
N ASP A 507 1.03 25.32 12.90
CA ASP A 507 1.21 23.92 12.52
C ASP A 507 1.00 23.63 11.02
N HIS A 508 1.22 24.60 10.12
CA HIS A 508 1.07 24.37 8.68
C HIS A 508 2.06 23.30 8.16
N TYR A 509 3.22 23.16 8.79
CA TYR A 509 4.18 22.10 8.47
C TYR A 509 3.57 20.69 8.54
N ILE A 510 2.54 20.46 9.37
CA ILE A 510 1.86 19.17 9.48
C ILE A 510 1.04 18.86 8.23
N PHE A 511 0.46 19.88 7.59
CA PHE A 511 -0.16 19.71 6.27
C PHE A 511 0.86 19.27 5.21
N ASP A 512 2.05 19.88 5.21
CA ASP A 512 3.12 19.52 4.29
C ASP A 512 3.65 18.09 4.54
N ILE A 513 3.66 17.64 5.80
CA ILE A 513 3.96 16.25 6.15
C ILE A 513 2.85 15.31 5.67
N ASP A 514 1.57 15.62 5.90
CA ASP A 514 0.44 14.82 5.40
C ASP A 514 0.46 14.71 3.86
N GLU A 515 0.86 15.77 3.15
CA GLU A 515 1.09 15.75 1.70
C GLU A 515 2.25 14.80 1.33
N CYS A 516 3.35 14.82 2.09
CA CYS A 516 4.47 13.89 1.91
C CYS A 516 4.04 12.43 2.12
N VAL A 517 3.41 12.14 3.26
CA VAL A 517 2.83 10.83 3.62
C VAL A 517 1.91 10.32 2.52
N THR A 518 1.06 11.19 1.98
CA THR A 518 0.16 10.85 0.86
C THR A 518 0.94 10.50 -0.42
N ASN A 519 1.99 11.27 -0.76
CA ASN A 519 2.81 11.03 -1.94
C ASN A 519 3.63 9.73 -1.82
N GLU A 520 4.19 9.45 -0.65
CA GLU A 520 4.90 8.20 -0.38
C GLU A 520 3.95 6.99 -0.38
N THR A 521 2.74 7.15 0.15
CA THR A 521 1.67 6.15 0.03
C THR A 521 1.40 5.86 -1.44
N PHE A 522 1.15 6.89 -2.24
CA PHE A 522 0.89 6.73 -3.66
C PHE A 522 2.02 5.97 -4.36
N ALA A 523 3.28 6.39 -4.15
CA ALA A 523 4.44 5.78 -4.78
C ALA A 523 4.62 4.31 -4.36
N CYS A 524 4.54 4.02 -3.07
CA CYS A 524 4.73 2.68 -2.53
C CYS A 524 3.62 1.71 -2.95
N ILE A 525 2.34 2.12 -2.89
CA ILE A 525 1.22 1.28 -3.33
C ILE A 525 1.33 0.99 -4.83
N LYS A 526 1.68 2.01 -5.64
CA LYS A 526 1.84 1.85 -7.10
C LYS A 526 2.91 0.84 -7.46
N ILE A 527 4.07 0.92 -6.78
CA ILE A 527 5.25 0.12 -7.11
C ILE A 527 5.17 -1.28 -6.48
N TYR A 528 4.87 -1.35 -5.19
CA TYR A 528 5.05 -2.57 -4.39
C TYR A 528 3.73 -3.26 -4.04
N GLY A 529 2.66 -2.50 -3.79
CA GLY A 529 1.37 -3.05 -3.34
C GLY A 529 1.49 -3.95 -2.09
N PRO A 530 1.91 -3.41 -0.93
CA PRO A 530 1.98 -4.17 0.32
C PRO A 530 0.65 -4.85 0.67
N ASP A 531 0.71 -5.99 1.35
CA ASP A 531 -0.47 -6.79 1.74
C ASP A 531 -1.35 -6.11 2.79
N LEU A 532 -0.75 -5.31 3.67
CA LEU A 532 -1.45 -4.55 4.71
C LEU A 532 -0.70 -3.24 4.95
N SER A 533 -1.41 -2.12 4.80
CA SER A 533 -0.87 -0.78 4.94
C SER A 533 -1.72 0.08 5.89
N TRP A 534 -1.05 0.90 6.70
CA TRP A 534 -1.67 1.97 7.49
C TRP A 534 -1.18 3.33 7.03
N VAL A 535 -2.11 4.23 6.75
CA VAL A 535 -1.85 5.65 6.52
C VAL A 535 -2.46 6.45 7.68
N TYR A 536 -1.69 7.36 8.25
CA TYR A 536 -2.13 8.29 9.28
C TYR A 536 -1.90 9.73 8.81
N LEU A 537 -2.95 10.55 8.88
CA LEU A 537 -2.96 11.97 8.51
C LEU A 537 -3.43 12.79 9.71
N GLN A 538 -2.58 13.72 10.17
CA GLN A 538 -2.76 14.42 11.45
C GLN A 538 -3.43 15.79 11.28
N TYR A 539 -3.24 16.49 10.16
CA TYR A 539 -3.44 17.94 10.06
C TYR A 539 -4.84 18.42 10.43
N THR A 540 -5.87 17.59 10.21
CA THR A 540 -7.24 17.92 10.61
C THR A 540 -7.38 18.10 12.12
N ASP A 541 -6.60 17.35 12.90
CA ASP A 541 -6.63 17.42 14.35
C ASP A 541 -6.02 18.73 14.88
N ASP A 542 -4.84 19.08 14.39
CA ASP A 542 -4.15 20.33 14.75
C ASP A 542 -4.99 21.56 14.41
N VAL A 543 -5.60 21.58 13.22
CA VAL A 543 -6.50 22.68 12.80
C VAL A 543 -7.74 22.76 13.69
N ALA A 544 -8.33 21.63 14.07
CA ALA A 544 -9.48 21.65 14.97
C ALA A 544 -9.10 22.13 16.37
N HIS A 545 -7.94 21.75 16.93
CA HIS A 545 -7.46 22.33 18.20
C HIS A 545 -7.34 23.85 18.14
N GLN A 546 -6.78 24.39 17.06
CA GLN A 546 -6.61 25.82 16.90
C GLN A 546 -7.94 26.56 16.65
N PHE A 547 -8.80 26.04 15.77
CA PHE A 547 -9.93 26.79 15.21
C PHE A 547 -11.32 26.25 15.55
N GLY A 548 -11.44 25.00 15.99
CA GLY A 548 -12.70 24.34 16.31
C GLY A 548 -13.61 24.18 15.08
N ASP A 549 -14.93 24.15 15.32
CA ASP A 549 -15.94 24.10 14.24
C ASP A 549 -15.93 25.37 13.39
N SER A 550 -15.08 25.37 12.37
CA SER A 550 -14.69 26.56 11.61
C SER A 550 -14.53 26.25 10.11
N GLU A 551 -14.43 27.31 9.28
CA GLU A 551 -14.14 27.13 7.86
C GLU A 551 -12.71 26.61 7.62
N GLN A 552 -11.78 26.91 8.51
CA GLN A 552 -10.41 26.37 8.50
C GLN A 552 -10.44 24.86 8.68
N PHE A 553 -11.17 24.37 9.69
CA PHE A 553 -11.36 22.94 9.89
C PHE A 553 -12.08 22.29 8.71
N ASN A 554 -13.13 22.95 8.17
CA ASN A 554 -13.80 22.46 6.97
C ASN A 554 -12.84 22.34 5.77
N GLN A 555 -11.90 23.28 5.63
CA GLN A 555 -10.90 23.27 4.57
C GLN A 555 -9.86 22.16 4.80
N ALA A 556 -9.43 21.92 6.04
CA ALA A 556 -8.55 20.80 6.38
C ALA A 556 -9.20 19.45 6.02
N VAL A 557 -10.49 19.26 6.32
CA VAL A 557 -11.24 18.05 5.92
C VAL A 557 -11.32 17.90 4.39
N LYS A 558 -11.50 19.00 3.64
CA LYS A 558 -11.45 18.96 2.17
C LYS A 558 -10.06 18.61 1.65
N ASN A 559 -9.01 19.11 2.30
CA ASN A 559 -7.64 18.76 1.93
C ASN A 559 -7.38 17.26 2.14
N ALA A 560 -7.83 16.70 3.27
CA ALA A 560 -7.78 15.25 3.52
C ALA A 560 -8.59 14.46 2.47
N ASP A 561 -9.77 14.94 2.04
CA ASP A 561 -10.51 14.33 0.92
C ASP A 561 -9.70 14.30 -0.37
N HIS A 562 -8.98 15.38 -0.72
CA HIS A 562 -8.11 15.42 -1.88
C HIS A 562 -6.94 14.43 -1.77
N GLN A 563 -6.32 14.32 -0.59
CA GLN A 563 -5.24 13.36 -0.31
C GLN A 563 -5.72 11.92 -0.48
N ILE A 564 -6.86 11.59 0.13
CA ILE A 564 -7.52 10.29 0.02
C ILE A 564 -7.89 9.97 -1.43
N GLY A 565 -8.33 10.97 -2.21
CA GLY A 565 -8.60 10.82 -3.63
C GLY A 565 -7.40 10.29 -4.41
N ARG A 566 -6.21 10.85 -4.17
CA ARG A 566 -4.96 10.39 -4.81
C ARG A 566 -4.60 8.96 -4.40
N ILE A 567 -4.77 8.61 -3.12
CA ILE A 567 -4.53 7.24 -2.63
C ILE A 567 -5.53 6.27 -3.28
N TRP A 568 -6.79 6.65 -3.40
CA TRP A 568 -7.82 5.83 -4.02
C TRP A 568 -7.55 5.59 -5.52
N GLU A 569 -7.05 6.59 -6.24
CA GLU A 569 -6.68 6.45 -7.65
C GLU A 569 -5.66 5.32 -7.87
N VAL A 570 -4.61 5.27 -7.04
CA VAL A 570 -3.60 4.21 -7.16
C VAL A 570 -4.13 2.84 -6.73
N ILE A 571 -5.00 2.77 -5.72
CA ILE A 571 -5.65 1.52 -5.31
C ILE A 571 -6.54 0.98 -6.44
N ASN A 572 -7.36 1.85 -7.05
CA ASN A 572 -8.22 1.48 -8.18
C ASN A 572 -7.39 1.04 -9.40
N TYR A 573 -6.26 1.69 -9.65
CA TYR A 573 -5.30 1.26 -10.67
C TYR A 573 -4.80 -0.17 -10.38
N ARG A 574 -4.32 -0.43 -9.16
CA ARG A 574 -3.83 -1.75 -8.72
C ARG A 574 -4.89 -2.84 -8.84
N MET A 575 -6.13 -2.55 -8.42
CA MET A 575 -7.26 -3.49 -8.56
C MET A 575 -7.52 -3.88 -10.02
N LYS A 576 -7.43 -2.92 -10.95
CA LYS A 576 -7.66 -3.16 -12.39
C LYS A 576 -6.51 -3.85 -13.09
N HIS A 577 -5.27 -3.59 -12.68
CA HIS A 577 -4.08 -3.95 -13.46
C HIS A 577 -3.21 -5.05 -12.85
N ASN A 578 -3.38 -5.39 -11.56
CA ASN A 578 -2.43 -6.25 -10.85
C ASN A 578 -3.05 -7.50 -10.21
N GLN A 579 -4.29 -7.86 -10.56
CA GLN A 579 -4.98 -9.02 -9.98
C GLN A 579 -5.07 -8.96 -8.44
N GLU A 580 -5.37 -7.78 -7.92
CA GLU A 580 -5.49 -7.53 -6.49
C GLU A 580 -6.92 -7.15 -6.10
N ASP A 581 -7.35 -7.66 -4.96
CA ASP A 581 -8.63 -7.36 -4.35
C ASP A 581 -8.37 -6.57 -3.07
N TRP A 582 -8.62 -5.26 -3.13
CA TRP A 582 -8.28 -4.33 -2.06
C TRP A 582 -9.50 -4.04 -1.18
N LEU A 583 -9.33 -4.20 0.13
CA LEU A 583 -10.19 -3.60 1.14
C LEU A 583 -9.59 -2.26 1.55
N PHE A 584 -10.25 -1.18 1.16
CA PHE A 584 -9.91 0.19 1.48
C PHE A 584 -10.85 0.69 2.57
N ILE A 585 -10.30 1.16 3.70
CA ILE A 585 -11.06 1.63 4.86
C ILE A 585 -10.55 3.02 5.23
N ILE A 586 -11.46 3.95 5.48
CA ILE A 586 -11.15 5.28 5.98
C ILE A 586 -12.00 5.52 7.22
N THR A 587 -11.37 5.98 8.28
CA THR A 587 -12.03 6.31 9.56
C THR A 587 -11.33 7.50 10.22
N THR A 588 -11.94 7.99 11.28
CA THR A 588 -11.28 8.78 12.32
C THR A 588 -11.08 7.92 13.57
N ASP A 589 -10.21 8.34 14.45
CA ASP A 589 -9.88 7.76 15.76
C ASP A 589 -10.77 8.31 16.89
N HIS A 590 -11.09 9.60 16.85
CA HIS A 590 -12.06 10.26 17.73
C HIS A 590 -12.78 11.42 17.00
N GLY A 591 -13.72 12.04 17.71
CA GLY A 591 -14.39 13.26 17.31
C GLY A 591 -13.92 14.47 18.12
N ARG A 592 -14.82 15.41 18.39
CA ARG A 592 -14.53 16.67 19.10
C ARG A 592 -15.64 17.05 20.08
N ASP A 593 -15.31 17.88 21.05
CA ASP A 593 -16.28 18.45 21.98
C ASP A 593 -17.41 19.18 21.23
N SER A 594 -18.63 19.13 21.76
CA SER A 594 -19.79 19.75 21.11
C SER A 594 -19.92 21.26 21.32
N ILE A 595 -19.08 21.86 22.17
CA ILE A 595 -19.18 23.27 22.56
C ILE A 595 -18.36 24.14 21.60
N THR A 596 -17.12 23.74 21.36
CA THR A 596 -16.15 24.50 20.56
C THR A 596 -15.67 23.75 19.33
N GLY A 597 -15.69 22.42 19.37
CA GLY A 597 -15.08 21.57 18.35
C GLY A 597 -13.54 21.54 18.44
N LYS A 598 -12.94 22.09 19.51
CA LYS A 598 -11.50 22.19 19.69
C LYS A 598 -10.93 21.11 20.57
N GLU A 599 -11.66 20.71 21.60
CA GLU A 599 -11.14 19.81 22.60
C GLU A 599 -11.57 18.38 22.30
N HIS A 600 -10.82 17.44 22.86
CA HIS A 600 -11.23 16.06 23.02
C HIS A 600 -10.70 15.58 24.39
N ASP A 601 -10.35 14.31 24.56
CA ASP A 601 -9.94 13.65 25.82
C ASP A 601 -11.05 13.08 26.72
N TYR A 602 -12.31 13.52 26.59
CA TYR A 602 -13.39 13.01 27.45
C TYR A 602 -14.20 11.89 26.77
N GLN A 603 -15.49 11.80 27.12
CA GLN A 603 -16.41 10.75 26.71
C GLN A 603 -17.77 11.33 26.31
N SER A 604 -17.83 12.59 25.88
CA SER A 604 -19.07 13.11 25.31
C SER A 604 -19.42 12.35 24.02
N ASP A 605 -20.70 12.35 23.66
CA ASP A 605 -21.16 11.61 22.48
C ASP A 605 -20.48 12.10 21.19
N ARG A 606 -20.13 13.39 21.11
CA ARG A 606 -19.46 13.96 19.93
C ARG A 606 -17.95 13.71 19.92
N GLU A 607 -17.29 13.59 21.07
CA GLU A 607 -15.89 13.15 21.12
C GLU A 607 -15.75 11.67 20.74
N ARG A 608 -16.79 10.87 21.01
CA ARG A 608 -16.79 9.43 20.73
C ARG A 608 -17.30 9.06 19.35
N THR A 609 -17.91 9.99 18.62
CA THR A 609 -18.47 9.70 17.30
C THR A 609 -17.39 9.65 16.23
N THR A 610 -17.36 8.54 15.51
CA THR A 610 -16.45 8.27 14.39
C THR A 610 -17.27 7.81 13.19
N TRP A 611 -16.63 7.36 12.13
CA TRP A 611 -17.30 6.95 10.89
C TRP A 611 -16.40 6.01 10.10
N ILE A 612 -17.01 5.15 9.28
CA ILE A 612 -16.28 4.21 8.43
C ILE A 612 -16.75 4.39 6.99
N ILE A 613 -15.81 4.70 6.09
CA ILE A 613 -15.99 4.66 4.64
C ILE A 613 -15.19 3.47 4.10
N THR A 614 -15.77 2.71 3.19
CA THR A 614 -15.07 1.60 2.53
C THR A 614 -15.52 1.42 1.08
N ASN A 615 -14.63 0.88 0.24
CA ASN A 615 -14.93 0.52 -1.14
C ASN A 615 -15.68 -0.82 -1.29
N SER A 616 -15.80 -1.60 -0.21
CA SER A 616 -16.32 -2.96 -0.27
C SER A 616 -17.85 -3.01 -0.24
N GLN A 617 -18.41 -3.76 -1.19
CA GLN A 617 -19.84 -4.08 -1.25
C GLN A 617 -20.21 -5.33 -0.43
N GLN A 618 -19.24 -5.93 0.26
CA GLN A 618 -19.41 -7.16 1.02
C GLN A 618 -19.74 -6.91 2.51
N MET A 619 -20.13 -5.67 2.84
CA MET A 619 -20.56 -5.30 4.18
C MET A 619 -21.80 -6.10 4.58
N ASN A 620 -21.85 -6.51 5.85
CA ASN A 620 -22.94 -7.32 6.38
C ASN A 620 -24.04 -6.45 7.02
N SER A 621 -25.12 -7.09 7.48
CA SER A 621 -26.22 -6.39 8.15
C SER A 621 -25.81 -5.67 9.43
N TYR A 622 -24.74 -6.12 10.12
CA TYR A 622 -24.24 -5.38 11.28
C TYR A 622 -23.75 -3.98 10.90
N PHE A 623 -23.03 -3.86 9.80
CA PHE A 623 -22.54 -2.58 9.29
C PHE A 623 -23.67 -1.61 8.90
N HIS A 624 -24.75 -2.14 8.29
CA HIS A 624 -25.84 -1.33 7.75
C HIS A 624 -26.95 -1.01 8.76
N ASP A 625 -27.27 -1.95 9.65
CA ASP A 625 -28.46 -1.86 10.51
C ASP A 625 -28.12 -1.40 11.94
N PHE A 626 -26.83 -1.34 12.28
CA PHE A 626 -26.32 -0.93 13.59
C PHE A 626 -25.17 0.05 13.43
N GLU A 627 -24.72 0.58 14.57
CA GLU A 627 -23.54 1.43 14.67
C GLU A 627 -22.32 0.57 15.06
N PRO A 628 -21.35 0.39 14.14
CA PRO A 628 -20.07 -0.25 14.44
C PRO A 628 -19.20 0.54 15.40
N ALA A 629 -18.24 -0.14 15.98
CA ALA A 629 -17.15 0.43 16.76
C ALA A 629 -15.86 0.44 15.94
N ILE A 630 -14.91 1.32 16.27
CA ILE A 630 -13.59 1.31 15.63
C ILE A 630 -12.85 -0.03 15.80
N VAL A 631 -13.07 -0.73 16.92
CA VAL A 631 -12.49 -2.06 17.20
C VAL A 631 -12.98 -3.14 16.22
N ASP A 632 -14.06 -2.90 15.48
CA ASP A 632 -14.62 -3.83 14.50
C ASP A 632 -13.77 -3.95 13.22
N ILE A 633 -12.89 -2.98 12.98
CA ILE A 633 -12.00 -2.96 11.81
C ILE A 633 -10.98 -4.11 11.88
N TYR A 634 -10.41 -4.41 13.06
CA TYR A 634 -9.46 -5.52 13.24
C TYR A 634 -9.99 -6.88 12.76
N PRO A 635 -11.11 -7.41 13.30
CA PRO A 635 -11.62 -8.70 12.86
C PRO A 635 -12.13 -8.67 11.41
N THR A 636 -12.48 -7.49 10.90
CA THR A 636 -12.83 -7.29 9.49
C THR A 636 -11.61 -7.51 8.59
N ILE A 637 -10.48 -6.86 8.89
CA ILE A 637 -9.21 -7.04 8.19
C ILE A 637 -8.74 -8.49 8.28
N ALA A 638 -8.78 -9.08 9.48
CA ALA A 638 -8.41 -10.48 9.69
C ALA A 638 -9.26 -11.43 8.83
N ARG A 639 -10.58 -11.22 8.77
CA ARG A 639 -11.48 -12.02 7.94
C ARG A 639 -11.26 -11.79 6.45
N TRP A 640 -10.97 -10.55 6.04
CA TRP A 640 -10.67 -10.23 4.65
C TRP A 640 -9.42 -10.96 4.19
N ILE A 641 -8.30 -10.82 4.90
CA ILE A 641 -7.04 -11.47 4.52
C ILE A 641 -7.13 -13.00 4.69
N GLY A 642 -7.96 -13.49 5.63
CA GLY A 642 -8.06 -14.90 5.96
C GLY A 642 -7.11 -15.32 7.09
N LEU A 643 -6.87 -14.41 8.05
CA LEU A 643 -6.05 -14.67 9.23
C LEU A 643 -6.79 -15.53 10.25
N ASN A 644 -6.11 -16.52 10.81
CA ASN A 644 -6.65 -17.30 11.90
C ASN A 644 -6.35 -16.62 13.24
N ILE A 645 -7.38 -16.15 13.92
CA ILE A 645 -7.26 -15.65 15.28
C ILE A 645 -7.43 -16.85 16.22
N LEU A 646 -6.43 -17.10 17.07
CA LEU A 646 -6.47 -18.20 18.04
C LEU A 646 -7.58 -18.00 19.07
N ILE A 647 -8.06 -19.09 19.68
CA ILE A 647 -9.26 -19.04 20.54
C ILE A 647 -9.04 -18.15 21.76
N GLU A 648 -7.85 -18.18 22.35
CA GLU A 648 -7.43 -17.34 23.46
C GLU A 648 -7.54 -15.86 23.10
N SER A 649 -7.07 -15.44 21.92
CA SER A 649 -7.20 -14.05 21.47
C SER A 649 -8.64 -13.71 21.08
N LYS A 650 -9.38 -14.63 20.43
CA LYS A 650 -10.79 -14.43 20.06
C LYS A 650 -11.67 -14.13 21.27
N ARG A 651 -11.37 -14.72 22.44
CA ARG A 651 -12.11 -14.49 23.69
C ARG A 651 -11.87 -13.12 24.30
N GLU A 652 -10.80 -12.45 23.85
CA GLU A 652 -10.41 -11.12 24.30
C GLU A 652 -10.88 -10.02 23.34
N LEU A 653 -11.24 -10.33 22.08
CA LEU A 653 -11.65 -9.34 21.09
C LEU A 653 -12.99 -8.68 21.41
N ASP A 654 -13.00 -7.36 21.40
CA ASP A 654 -14.22 -6.56 21.54
C ASP A 654 -14.94 -6.37 20.19
N GLY A 655 -14.19 -6.39 19.10
CA GLY A 655 -14.70 -6.13 17.76
C GLY A 655 -15.52 -7.27 17.14
N VAL A 656 -16.49 -6.89 16.32
CA VAL A 656 -17.31 -7.74 15.44
C VAL A 656 -16.87 -7.52 13.99
N PRO A 657 -16.65 -8.57 13.19
CA PRO A 657 -16.33 -8.40 11.78
C PRO A 657 -17.51 -7.80 10.99
N LEU A 658 -17.22 -6.79 10.16
CA LEU A 658 -18.16 -6.02 9.34
C LEU A 658 -18.47 -6.68 7.99
N ILE A 659 -17.80 -7.79 7.67
CA ILE A 659 -18.02 -8.59 6.46
C ILE A 659 -18.38 -10.03 6.81
N GLY A 660 -19.13 -10.69 5.92
CA GLY A 660 -19.54 -12.08 6.10
C GLY A 660 -20.51 -12.27 7.27
N LYS A 661 -20.80 -13.53 7.61
CA LYS A 661 -21.81 -13.87 8.62
C LYS A 661 -21.38 -13.51 10.03
N VAL A 662 -22.33 -13.09 10.85
CA VAL A 662 -22.20 -12.80 12.28
C VAL A 662 -23.37 -13.45 12.98
N SER A 663 -23.10 -14.16 14.09
CA SER A 663 -24.14 -14.85 14.86
C SER A 663 -24.87 -13.89 15.79
N LEU A 664 -24.12 -13.16 16.62
CA LEU A 664 -24.66 -12.30 17.67
C LEU A 664 -23.79 -11.06 17.89
N ILE A 665 -24.41 -10.01 18.42
CA ILE A 665 -23.76 -8.73 18.76
C ILE A 665 -24.30 -8.18 20.08
N LYS A 666 -23.71 -7.07 20.54
CA LYS A 666 -24.16 -6.26 21.69
C LYS A 666 -24.51 -7.12 22.93
N PRO A 667 -23.57 -7.95 23.44
CA PRO A 667 -23.79 -8.62 24.72
C PRO A 667 -24.03 -7.57 25.81
N ASN A 668 -25.11 -7.71 26.55
CA ASN A 668 -25.44 -6.87 27.70
C ASN A 668 -25.44 -7.74 28.95
N ILE A 669 -24.72 -7.32 29.97
CA ILE A 669 -24.55 -8.09 31.20
C ILE A 669 -24.84 -7.23 32.41
N LYS A 670 -25.79 -7.67 33.21
CA LYS A 670 -26.17 -7.03 34.47
C LYS A 670 -25.89 -7.97 35.62
N LEU A 671 -25.11 -7.49 36.59
CA LEU A 671 -24.88 -8.18 37.83
C LEU A 671 -25.99 -7.80 38.83
N HIS A 672 -26.68 -8.82 39.37
CA HIS A 672 -27.66 -8.68 40.45
C HIS A 672 -27.28 -9.61 41.60
N ASP A 673 -26.67 -9.06 42.64
CA ASP A 673 -26.11 -9.76 43.80
C ASP A 673 -25.25 -10.96 43.38
N VAL A 674 -25.86 -12.14 43.32
CA VAL A 674 -25.24 -13.44 43.05
C VAL A 674 -25.54 -13.99 41.66
N THR A 675 -26.17 -13.21 40.79
CA THR A 675 -26.56 -13.63 39.44
C THR A 675 -26.06 -12.69 38.35
N LEU A 676 -25.65 -13.24 37.22
CA LEU A 676 -25.38 -12.53 35.97
C LEU A 676 -26.56 -12.74 35.01
N ASN A 677 -27.23 -11.64 34.67
CA ASN A 677 -28.24 -11.59 33.63
C ASN A 677 -27.56 -11.18 32.32
N ILE A 678 -27.48 -12.09 31.37
CA ILE A 678 -26.74 -11.93 30.13
C ILE A 678 -27.72 -12.00 28.98
N SER A 679 -27.72 -11.00 28.10
CA SER A 679 -28.54 -10.98 26.89
C SER A 679 -27.71 -10.60 25.67
N TRP A 680 -28.17 -10.94 24.47
CA TRP A 680 -27.52 -10.57 23.20
C TRP A 680 -28.53 -10.31 22.09
N THR A 681 -28.08 -9.61 21.06
CA THR A 681 -28.83 -9.41 19.81
C THR A 681 -28.41 -10.48 18.80
N VAL A 682 -29.38 -11.11 18.15
CA VAL A 682 -29.17 -12.17 17.16
C VAL A 682 -29.13 -11.58 15.76
N LEU A 683 -28.10 -11.92 14.98
CA LEU A 683 -27.99 -11.55 13.55
C LEU A 683 -28.17 -12.76 12.63
N ASP A 684 -27.71 -13.95 13.02
CA ASP A 684 -28.03 -15.21 12.34
C ASP A 684 -28.81 -16.12 13.31
N PRO A 685 -30.08 -16.48 13.02
CA PRO A 685 -30.94 -17.23 13.94
C PRO A 685 -30.59 -18.73 14.03
N VAL A 686 -29.56 -19.18 13.31
CA VAL A 686 -29.13 -20.59 13.28
C VAL A 686 -27.98 -20.81 14.25
N GLY A 687 -28.07 -21.91 15.01
CA GLY A 687 -26.98 -22.42 15.83
C GLY A 687 -27.20 -22.25 17.33
N ILE A 688 -26.11 -22.36 18.07
CA ILE A 688 -26.06 -22.32 19.53
C ILE A 688 -25.12 -21.21 19.99
N VAL A 689 -25.33 -20.76 21.21
CA VAL A 689 -24.42 -19.88 21.94
C VAL A 689 -23.86 -20.67 23.11
N LYS A 690 -22.54 -20.80 23.16
CA LYS A 690 -21.82 -21.28 24.34
C LYS A 690 -21.43 -20.09 25.18
N MET A 691 -21.78 -20.15 26.46
CA MET A 691 -21.37 -19.15 27.43
C MET A 691 -20.19 -19.67 28.25
N TRP A 692 -19.06 -18.98 28.14
CA TRP A 692 -17.88 -19.21 28.94
C TRP A 692 -17.71 -18.12 30.00
N LEU A 693 -17.19 -18.49 31.15
CA LEU A 693 -16.89 -17.59 32.25
C LEU A 693 -15.45 -17.79 32.70
N SER A 694 -14.66 -16.72 32.78
CA SER A 694 -13.37 -16.71 33.46
C SER A 694 -13.43 -15.79 34.67
N THR A 695 -12.76 -16.18 35.74
CA THR A 695 -12.57 -15.35 36.95
C THR A 695 -11.16 -14.74 37.01
N THR A 696 -10.36 -14.88 35.95
CA THR A 696 -8.97 -14.44 35.88
C THR A 696 -8.74 -13.48 34.70
N ASN A 697 -7.71 -12.64 34.80
CA ASN A 697 -7.18 -11.82 33.71
C ASN A 697 -5.66 -12.01 33.60
N LEU A 698 -5.24 -13.24 33.32
CA LEU A 698 -3.85 -13.65 33.12
C LEU A 698 -3.36 -13.36 31.70
N PHE A 699 -4.28 -13.18 30.73
CA PHE A 699 -3.92 -12.84 29.35
C PHE A 699 -3.10 -11.56 29.25
N LYS A 700 -3.37 -10.57 30.12
CA LYS A 700 -2.60 -9.32 30.19
C LYS A 700 -1.12 -9.52 30.49
N ASP A 701 -0.75 -10.66 31.07
CA ASP A 701 0.63 -11.03 31.45
C ASP A 701 1.19 -12.12 30.51
N GLY A 702 0.55 -12.36 29.36
CA GLY A 702 0.96 -13.37 28.38
C GLY A 702 0.64 -14.81 28.75
N MET A 703 -0.16 -15.02 29.81
CA MET A 703 -0.59 -16.33 30.29
C MET A 703 -2.01 -16.67 29.80
N THR A 704 -2.47 -17.90 30.03
CA THR A 704 -3.81 -18.34 29.60
C THR A 704 -4.84 -18.23 30.73
N ASP A 705 -5.97 -17.61 30.44
CA ASP A 705 -7.11 -17.58 31.36
C ASP A 705 -7.83 -18.93 31.44
N SER A 706 -8.36 -19.24 32.63
CA SER A 706 -9.16 -20.45 32.86
C SER A 706 -10.64 -20.16 32.61
N TYR A 707 -11.24 -20.87 31.65
CA TYR A 707 -12.65 -20.70 31.29
C TYR A 707 -13.50 -21.91 31.66
N TYR A 708 -14.63 -21.64 32.31
CA TYR A 708 -15.69 -22.61 32.60
C TYR A 708 -16.78 -22.49 31.54
N LEU A 709 -17.16 -23.61 30.90
CA LEU A 709 -18.38 -23.65 30.09
C LEU A 709 -19.59 -23.67 31.01
N VAL A 710 -20.28 -22.54 31.14
CA VAL A 710 -21.38 -22.39 32.09
C VAL A 710 -22.70 -22.90 31.50
N ARG A 711 -22.95 -22.59 30.23
CA ARG A 711 -24.19 -23.00 29.56
C ARG A 711 -23.98 -23.09 28.04
N THR A 712 -24.79 -23.90 27.40
CA THR A 712 -24.99 -23.91 25.94
C THR A 712 -26.48 -23.83 25.67
N VAL A 713 -26.89 -22.88 24.85
CA VAL A 713 -28.31 -22.63 24.53
C VAL A 713 -28.50 -22.40 23.03
N PRO A 714 -29.69 -22.65 22.45
CA PRO A 714 -30.05 -22.14 21.14
C PRO A 714 -29.89 -20.61 21.07
N ILE A 715 -29.40 -20.09 19.94
CA ILE A 715 -29.13 -18.65 19.80
C ILE A 715 -30.38 -17.77 19.98
N ASN A 716 -31.56 -18.32 19.69
CA ASN A 716 -32.84 -17.63 19.83
C ASN A 716 -33.37 -17.56 21.27
N GLU A 717 -32.69 -18.15 22.26
CA GLU A 717 -33.02 -17.90 23.68
C GLU A 717 -32.78 -16.44 24.07
N LYS A 718 -31.83 -15.74 23.41
CA LYS A 718 -31.48 -14.32 23.57
C LYS A 718 -31.04 -13.86 24.96
N MET A 719 -31.24 -14.67 25.99
CA MET A 719 -30.88 -14.36 27.37
C MET A 719 -30.60 -15.61 28.21
N ILE A 720 -29.69 -15.47 29.17
CA ILE A 720 -29.31 -16.49 30.15
C ILE A 720 -29.15 -15.82 31.53
N ILE A 721 -29.58 -16.52 32.57
CA ILE A 721 -29.30 -16.16 33.96
C ILE A 721 -28.34 -17.20 34.55
N VAL A 722 -27.23 -16.72 35.11
CA VAL A 722 -26.19 -17.55 35.72
C VAL A 722 -26.00 -17.18 37.17
N ASP A 723 -26.11 -18.18 38.05
CA ASP A 723 -25.67 -18.09 39.43
C ASP A 723 -24.14 -18.19 39.51
N ILE A 724 -23.51 -17.13 40.03
CA ILE A 724 -22.05 -17.01 40.16
C ILE A 724 -21.53 -17.36 41.55
N GLN A 725 -22.36 -17.84 42.49
CA GLN A 725 -21.88 -18.36 43.78
C GLN A 725 -20.90 -19.53 43.60
N LYS A 726 -21.04 -20.28 42.49
CA LYS A 726 -20.13 -21.38 42.13
C LYS A 726 -18.78 -20.91 41.57
N TYR A 727 -18.65 -19.62 41.27
CA TYR A 727 -17.47 -19.01 40.66
C TYR A 727 -17.08 -17.73 41.41
N PRO A 728 -16.78 -17.79 42.72
CA PRO A 728 -16.58 -16.59 43.53
C PRO A 728 -15.40 -15.76 43.02
N SER A 729 -15.69 -14.54 42.57
CA SER A 729 -14.70 -13.57 42.12
C SER A 729 -15.24 -12.13 42.21
N ASN A 730 -14.33 -11.16 42.22
CA ASN A 730 -14.62 -9.74 42.02
C ASN A 730 -14.47 -9.33 40.55
N PHE A 731 -14.03 -10.24 39.69
CA PHE A 731 -13.79 -10.02 38.27
C PHE A 731 -14.34 -11.19 37.45
N TYR A 732 -15.05 -10.88 36.37
CA TYR A 732 -15.59 -11.88 35.44
C TYR A 732 -15.35 -11.47 34.00
N LYS A 733 -14.76 -12.36 33.19
CA LYS A 733 -14.88 -12.31 31.72
C LYS A 733 -16.02 -13.22 31.30
N VAL A 734 -17.08 -12.65 30.75
CA VAL A 734 -18.16 -13.43 30.14
C VAL A 734 -17.92 -13.45 28.64
N VAL A 735 -17.88 -14.64 28.06
CA VAL A 735 -17.70 -14.83 26.62
C VAL A 735 -18.87 -15.60 26.02
N LEU A 736 -19.47 -15.03 24.99
CA LEU A 736 -20.49 -15.65 24.17
C LEU A 736 -19.87 -16.11 22.85
N GLU A 737 -19.73 -17.42 22.69
CA GLU A 737 -19.24 -18.06 21.47
C GLU A 737 -20.44 -18.51 20.62
N GLY A 738 -20.71 -17.77 19.54
CA GLY A 738 -21.64 -18.17 18.49
C GLY A 738 -20.93 -18.93 17.36
N GLN A 739 -21.70 -19.31 16.33
CA GLN A 739 -21.17 -20.06 15.19
C GLN A 739 -20.16 -19.27 14.35
N TYR A 740 -20.39 -17.98 14.13
CA TYR A 740 -19.60 -17.16 13.20
C TYR A 740 -18.73 -16.10 13.87
N ASN A 741 -18.97 -15.80 15.15
CA ASN A 741 -18.16 -14.86 15.92
C ASN A 741 -18.23 -15.15 17.42
N THR A 742 -17.29 -14.58 18.16
CA THR A 742 -17.21 -14.61 19.62
C THR A 742 -17.28 -13.17 20.12
N MET A 743 -18.00 -12.94 21.22
CA MET A 743 -18.10 -11.64 21.88
C MET A 743 -17.80 -11.78 23.36
N ASN A 744 -17.22 -10.75 23.97
CA ASN A 744 -16.97 -10.74 25.40
C ASN A 744 -17.44 -9.43 26.06
N ARG A 745 -17.76 -9.52 27.36
CA ARG A 745 -17.94 -8.36 28.25
C ARG A 745 -17.39 -8.70 29.63
N TRP A 746 -16.69 -7.74 30.22
CA TRP A 746 -16.02 -7.93 31.50
C TRP A 746 -16.72 -7.12 32.58
N ILE A 747 -16.83 -7.70 33.77
CA ILE A 747 -17.47 -7.08 34.92
C ILE A 747 -16.49 -7.07 36.08
N ILE A 748 -16.40 -5.91 36.74
CA ILE A 748 -15.73 -5.75 38.02
C ILE A 748 -16.80 -5.48 39.07
N ARG A 749 -16.78 -6.24 40.17
CA ARG A 749 -17.56 -5.92 41.37
C ARG A 749 -16.85 -4.81 42.11
N SER A 750 -17.54 -3.67 42.22
CA SER A 750 -17.20 -2.57 43.11
C SER A 750 -17.25 -2.98 44.58
#